data_AF-A0A1F5VEV2-F1
#
_entry.id   AF-A0A1F5VEV2-F1
#
_cell.length_a   1.000
_cell.length_b   1.000
_cell.length_c   1.000
_cell.angle_alpha   90.00
_cell.angle_beta   90.00
_cell.angle_gamma   90.00
#
_symmetry.space_group_name_H-M   'P 1'
#
loop_
_entity.id
_entity.type
_entity.pdbx_description
1 polymer ?
#
loop_
_entity_poly.entity_id
_entity_poly.type
_entity_poly.pdbx_seq_one_letter_code
_entity_poly.pdbx_strand_id
1 'polypeptide(L)'
;MSKRSFLIVLITIVLAGISFASQKTNDKDLIIVDSKYETILRANDLPYLWRSINYIIVKWDKEQKNIVKNTSIPIQTIAVNVDKTKTFYIFELREDQAIPHEWRNLIRFQKGRDVILEIEISRAEKWMEKGYDGISLQLPEQQWAKQKVLIPFSCGYNALIDDLLSRTSANQWLDWEEKMTGLESVDIGGTNYTVSTRYSPALFNGQINAKAYDFALQQAQSWHYGANIEEDPYTYSAQTWKNLVLTIPGQTAPSDIVIISAHYDDVPSSGNAPGADDNMSGSATLFEAARLLRQFRFQRTIKIIFFTGEEQGLIGSGAYVNDHPTSSILGVVNLDMYAYDSDNDRCFEIHAGTMTSSHDIAYCFEDSMTAYSLNLLNDFLTSSSTGGSDHASFWNKGVGAIEILENSQTNNQPQGCGSTDWNPYYHTSSDTIANFDMPFVYDVSRAGLATIAAMAIPIEACFTTAPVLTATPGLLQVQLDWTAVTGANTYRVYRSTQGCQGQWVELTETASLTYTDTSITGGTTYFYYVEAVHSDGFCVSAMSNCATATPPACTSCAAYQAGSAAITQITGGDADTFPDNCETATTQVTVENIGSGTAVNTQVTVTSAEPFVSITTPMPIDAGDITVGSTANVSFDYDIGPGSNKATCMEAGTFAISVQAQGQTPAADDTFDFTFEVDGTSGDITWEFEPLTGLEGWTVEQGTWVLSSARVNTGGSTRSVHSSQSLNEQCDVMLSPEIIANSTTQLTIPNWYAIEPQSAATWYDRANVHIIDTATSNRTLVNPLSGKLYQTGTFFDWGTACDIFTEAGWAGNNTGNFWGNSVFDLSAFDGQKIQIELKYMTDQLASEEGVYVDDISITDVIAAGCDMQSDTCTPMPILQPYNNQKPTVDDSGSPKAANGIIDTDETVSLVSTMENVGTLIATTVTGVLSTSDPITIDQPNASYPDIDTGAHQSCTSCYSITAPAANRPSVHWDIDVTENISAAGYGPVPYNYTYHIGESFADVNIIYEYFIETIFHNNITSGCTATNFCPNINVSRDQMAKFLCLSMEKSTAGSCTTAACTEFFDDVPATNLFCSFIEAIKNAGITGGCQANPPLYCPSSMTQRDAMAKFVCVAMEVSNPGSCPTSACSGIFDDVTSGNIFCSFIEGLYNAGVVSGCQTSPLLYCPGINVQRLQMAKFLALGFGLNL
;
A
#
# COMPACT_ATOMS: atom_id res chain seq x y z
N MET A 1 15.06 -55.10 44.94
CA MET A 1 14.74 -55.63 46.29
C MET A 1 14.51 -54.41 47.19
N SER A 2 13.43 -54.20 47.94
CA SER A 2 12.21 -54.96 48.26
C SER A 2 11.14 -53.99 48.82
N LYS A 3 9.92 -53.92 48.26
CA LYS A 3 8.64 -54.53 48.74
C LYS A 3 7.89 -53.66 49.78
N ARG A 4 6.57 -53.36 49.71
CA ARG A 4 5.37 -53.76 48.92
C ARG A 4 4.28 -52.70 49.27
N SER A 5 3.60 -52.02 48.34
CA SER A 5 2.39 -52.42 47.59
C SER A 5 1.25 -53.03 48.41
N PHE A 6 0.14 -52.30 48.54
CA PHE A 6 -1.20 -52.85 48.31
C PHE A 6 -2.05 -51.86 47.50
N LEU A 7 -2.30 -52.27 46.26
CA LEU A 7 -3.32 -51.78 45.34
C LEU A 7 -4.61 -52.55 45.67
N ILE A 8 -5.73 -51.85 45.89
CA ILE A 8 -7.07 -52.40 45.61
C ILE A 8 -7.74 -51.41 44.66
N VAL A 9 -7.89 -51.85 43.42
CA VAL A 9 -8.69 -51.25 42.36
C VAL A 9 -10.04 -51.97 42.33
N LEU A 10 -11.06 -51.25 41.84
CA LEU A 10 -12.45 -51.62 41.50
C LEU A 10 -13.48 -51.55 42.65
N ILE A 11 -14.28 -50.47 42.64
CA ILE A 11 -15.62 -50.55 42.03
C ILE A 11 -15.86 -49.30 41.16
N THR A 12 -15.98 -49.53 39.87
CA THR A 12 -16.64 -48.67 38.90
C THR A 12 -18.13 -48.58 39.26
N ILE A 13 -18.62 -47.39 39.61
CA ILE A 13 -20.02 -47.01 39.33
C ILE A 13 -19.93 -45.76 38.47
N VAL A 14 -19.83 -45.96 37.15
CA VAL A 14 -20.56 -45.11 36.21
C VAL A 14 -21.97 -45.68 36.18
N LEU A 15 -22.83 -45.08 36.99
CA LEU A 15 -24.26 -44.92 36.72
C LEU A 15 -24.47 -43.42 36.89
N ALA A 16 -24.54 -42.63 35.82
CA ALA A 16 -25.79 -42.46 35.07
C ALA A 16 -26.96 -42.44 36.05
N GLY A 17 -27.28 -41.24 36.52
CA GLY A 17 -28.31 -41.01 37.53
C GLY A 17 -27.73 -40.55 38.86
N ILE A 18 -27.22 -39.32 38.91
CA ILE A 18 -27.83 -38.44 39.90
C ILE A 18 -29.27 -38.35 39.42
N SER A 19 -30.11 -39.21 40.01
CA SER A 19 -31.55 -39.05 40.00
C SER A 19 -31.79 -37.56 40.08
N PHE A 20 -32.49 -36.98 39.09
CA PHE A 20 -33.17 -35.71 39.28
C PHE A 20 -33.80 -35.81 40.64
N ALA A 21 -33.19 -35.14 41.62
CA ALA A 21 -33.78 -35.05 42.92
C ALA A 21 -34.99 -34.17 42.66
N SER A 22 -36.12 -34.82 42.37
CA SER A 22 -37.44 -34.37 42.75
C SER A 22 -37.56 -34.34 44.28
N GLN A 23 -36.46 -34.09 45.00
CA GLN A 23 -36.53 -33.50 46.31
C GLN A 23 -37.26 -32.18 46.09
N LYS A 24 -38.40 -32.05 46.77
CA LYS A 24 -39.23 -30.86 46.79
C LYS A 24 -38.31 -29.64 46.97
N THR A 25 -38.01 -28.95 45.88
CA THR A 25 -37.34 -27.66 45.95
C THR A 25 -38.33 -26.72 46.61
N ASN A 26 -38.03 -26.32 47.84
CA ASN A 26 -38.79 -25.26 48.47
C ASN A 26 -38.37 -23.95 47.77
N ASP A 27 -39.23 -22.93 47.82
CA ASP A 27 -38.96 -21.61 47.21
C ASP A 27 -37.87 -20.82 47.99
N LYS A 28 -36.98 -21.52 48.70
CA LYS A 28 -35.99 -20.98 49.64
C LYS A 28 -34.62 -21.67 49.57
N ASP A 29 -34.34 -22.48 48.54
CA ASP A 29 -33.07 -23.19 48.39
C ASP A 29 -32.05 -22.37 47.56
N LEU A 30 -30.78 -22.82 47.53
CA LEU A 30 -29.75 -22.32 46.60
C LEU A 30 -29.57 -23.32 45.47
N ILE A 31 -29.38 -22.85 44.25
CA ILE A 31 -28.99 -23.69 43.12
C ILE A 31 -27.61 -23.32 42.59
N ILE A 32 -26.91 -24.33 42.11
CA ILE A 32 -25.62 -24.22 41.45
C ILE A 32 -25.83 -24.55 39.98
N VAL A 33 -25.34 -23.66 39.14
CA VAL A 33 -25.32 -23.79 37.68
C VAL A 33 -23.86 -23.83 37.24
N ASP A 34 -23.53 -24.63 36.25
CA ASP A 34 -22.18 -24.60 35.65
C ASP A 34 -21.97 -23.26 34.93
N SER A 35 -20.81 -22.61 35.13
CA SER A 35 -20.53 -21.26 34.62
C SER A 35 -20.63 -21.16 33.10
N LYS A 36 -20.44 -22.27 32.36
CA LYS A 36 -20.63 -22.29 30.91
C LYS A 36 -22.06 -21.98 30.44
N TYR A 37 -23.06 -22.08 31.32
CA TYR A 37 -24.45 -21.74 31.02
C TYR A 37 -24.81 -20.30 31.39
N GLU A 38 -23.82 -19.49 31.78
CA GLU A 38 -24.00 -18.09 32.18
C GLU A 38 -24.72 -17.26 31.12
N THR A 39 -24.38 -17.43 29.84
CA THR A 39 -25.03 -16.72 28.73
C THR A 39 -26.53 -17.00 28.67
N ILE A 40 -26.96 -18.22 29.00
CA ILE A 40 -28.38 -18.59 29.04
C ILE A 40 -29.06 -17.98 30.26
N LEU A 41 -28.38 -17.93 31.41
CA LEU A 41 -28.89 -17.24 32.60
C LEU A 41 -29.07 -15.73 32.35
N ARG A 42 -28.10 -15.11 31.69
CA ARG A 42 -28.12 -13.69 31.28
C ARG A 42 -29.24 -13.38 30.30
N ALA A 43 -29.41 -14.21 29.27
CA ALA A 43 -30.48 -14.05 28.28
C ALA A 43 -31.90 -14.18 28.85
N ASN A 44 -32.02 -14.68 30.08
CA ASN A 44 -33.28 -14.92 30.76
C ASN A 44 -33.43 -14.08 32.05
N ASP A 45 -32.60 -13.05 32.23
CA ASP A 45 -32.64 -12.11 33.37
C ASP A 45 -32.62 -12.80 34.74
N LEU A 46 -31.85 -13.87 34.89
CA LEU A 46 -31.73 -14.60 36.15
C LEU A 46 -30.57 -14.05 36.99
N PRO A 47 -30.82 -13.32 38.09
CA PRO A 47 -29.76 -12.79 38.96
C PRO A 47 -29.09 -13.92 39.73
N TYR A 48 -27.76 -13.88 39.81
CA TYR A 48 -26.99 -14.79 40.66
C TYR A 48 -26.50 -14.08 41.93
N LEU A 49 -26.37 -14.86 43.01
CA LEU A 49 -25.84 -14.40 44.29
C LEU A 49 -24.30 -14.37 44.30
N TRP A 50 -23.67 -15.25 43.52
CA TRP A 50 -22.22 -15.38 43.44
C TRP A 50 -21.79 -16.17 42.20
N ARG A 51 -20.57 -15.94 41.71
CA ARG A 51 -19.96 -16.58 40.53
C ARG A 51 -18.51 -16.98 40.83
N SER A 52 -18.12 -18.18 40.39
CA SER A 52 -16.73 -18.58 40.17
C SER A 52 -16.48 -18.95 38.72
N ILE A 53 -15.21 -19.24 38.40
CA ILE A 53 -14.77 -19.78 37.12
C ILE A 53 -15.56 -21.03 36.68
N ASN A 54 -16.06 -21.84 37.62
CA ASN A 54 -16.64 -23.15 37.36
C ASN A 54 -18.16 -23.21 37.56
N TYR A 55 -18.72 -22.32 38.36
CA TYR A 55 -20.14 -22.37 38.68
C TYR A 55 -20.70 -21.06 39.21
N ILE A 56 -22.02 -20.95 39.17
CA ILE A 56 -22.80 -19.79 39.52
C ILE A 56 -23.83 -20.22 40.57
N ILE A 57 -23.92 -19.47 41.66
CA ILE A 57 -24.89 -19.70 42.72
C ILE A 57 -26.05 -18.74 42.52
N VAL A 58 -27.25 -19.29 42.33
CA VAL A 58 -28.48 -18.54 42.10
C VAL A 58 -29.45 -18.79 43.25
N LYS A 59 -30.11 -17.73 43.73
CA LYS A 59 -31.23 -17.86 44.66
C LYS A 59 -32.41 -18.50 43.93
N TRP A 60 -33.11 -19.44 44.54
CA TRP A 60 -34.17 -20.19 43.88
C TRP A 60 -35.58 -19.76 44.36
N ASP A 61 -36.30 -18.95 43.58
CA ASP A 61 -37.71 -18.62 43.82
C ASP A 61 -38.69 -19.20 42.78
N LYS A 62 -39.99 -18.94 42.99
CA LYS A 62 -41.09 -19.53 42.22
C LYS A 62 -41.16 -19.03 40.76
N GLU A 63 -40.67 -17.83 40.46
CA GLU A 63 -40.71 -17.23 39.11
C GLU A 63 -39.50 -17.70 38.29
N GLN A 64 -38.32 -17.67 38.90
CA GLN A 64 -37.06 -18.16 38.32
C GLN A 64 -37.13 -19.67 37.99
N LYS A 65 -37.90 -20.43 38.77
CA LYS A 65 -38.17 -21.86 38.54
C LYS A 65 -38.85 -22.16 37.21
N ASN A 66 -39.71 -21.26 36.70
CA ASN A 66 -40.37 -21.48 35.42
C ASN A 66 -39.42 -21.19 34.25
N ILE A 67 -38.60 -20.17 34.40
CA ILE A 67 -37.59 -19.76 33.42
C ILE A 67 -36.53 -20.85 33.27
N VAL A 68 -35.91 -21.31 34.37
CA VAL A 68 -34.86 -22.34 34.33
C VAL A 68 -35.39 -23.71 33.87
N LYS A 69 -36.65 -24.05 34.17
CA LYS A 69 -37.27 -25.27 33.63
C LYS A 69 -37.38 -25.27 32.11
N ASN A 70 -37.51 -24.10 31.49
CA ASN A 70 -37.65 -23.96 30.04
C ASN A 70 -36.30 -23.90 29.31
N THR A 71 -35.19 -23.66 30.03
CA THR A 71 -33.85 -23.51 29.43
C THR A 71 -33.06 -24.82 29.32
N SER A 72 -33.57 -25.94 29.86
CA SER A 72 -32.89 -27.26 29.86
C SER A 72 -31.49 -27.27 30.51
N ILE A 73 -31.15 -26.26 31.32
CA ILE A 73 -29.85 -26.13 31.97
C ILE A 73 -29.72 -27.20 33.07
N PRO A 74 -28.60 -27.95 33.12
CA PRO A 74 -28.28 -28.82 34.26
C PRO A 74 -28.06 -27.98 35.52
N ILE A 75 -28.85 -28.24 36.55
CA ILE A 75 -28.73 -27.56 37.86
C ILE A 75 -28.50 -28.56 38.98
N GLN A 76 -27.74 -28.15 39.99
CA GLN A 76 -27.60 -28.87 41.25
C GLN A 76 -28.23 -28.02 42.36
N THR A 77 -29.22 -28.56 43.07
CA THR A 77 -29.83 -27.86 44.20
C THR A 77 -29.10 -28.20 45.50
N ILE A 78 -28.74 -27.17 46.26
CA ILE A 78 -28.35 -27.30 47.65
C ILE A 78 -29.60 -27.02 48.49
N ALA A 79 -30.08 -28.04 49.20
CA ALA A 79 -31.17 -27.87 50.16
C ALA A 79 -30.67 -27.11 51.39
N VAL A 80 -30.81 -25.79 51.36
CA VAL A 80 -30.49 -24.89 52.47
C VAL A 80 -31.71 -24.03 52.71
N ASN A 81 -32.29 -24.11 53.91
CA ASN A 81 -33.37 -23.19 54.27
C ASN A 81 -32.76 -21.81 54.43
N VAL A 82 -32.81 -21.02 53.36
CA VAL A 82 -32.38 -19.63 53.33
C VAL A 82 -33.43 -18.81 54.09
N ASP A 83 -33.34 -18.85 55.42
CA ASP A 83 -34.11 -17.99 56.32
C ASP A 83 -33.30 -16.76 56.74
N LYS A 84 -34.01 -15.77 57.28
CA LYS A 84 -33.50 -14.44 57.61
C LYS A 84 -32.42 -14.41 58.71
N THR A 85 -32.03 -15.55 59.28
CA THR A 85 -31.15 -15.63 60.46
C THR A 85 -29.83 -16.33 60.19
N LYS A 86 -29.59 -16.79 58.96
CA LYS A 86 -28.44 -17.61 58.59
C LYS A 86 -27.55 -16.88 57.58
N THR A 87 -26.24 -16.89 57.83
CA THR A 87 -25.21 -16.40 56.91
C THR A 87 -24.46 -17.58 56.32
N PHE A 88 -24.26 -17.56 55.01
CA PHE A 88 -23.44 -18.55 54.33
C PHE A 88 -22.09 -17.92 53.98
N TYR A 89 -21.04 -18.72 54.00
CA TYR A 89 -19.70 -18.30 53.61
C TYR A 89 -19.18 -19.27 52.56
N ILE A 90 -18.58 -18.72 51.51
CA ILE A 90 -17.84 -19.50 50.51
C ILE A 90 -16.37 -19.35 50.86
N PHE A 91 -15.68 -20.46 51.05
CA PHE A 91 -14.24 -20.47 51.27
C PHE A 91 -13.53 -21.15 50.10
N GLU A 92 -12.44 -20.57 49.65
CA GLU A 92 -11.50 -21.23 48.74
C GLU A 92 -10.35 -21.85 49.54
N LEU A 93 -9.98 -23.08 49.19
CA LEU A 93 -8.86 -23.82 49.77
C LEU A 93 -7.63 -23.74 48.87
N ARG A 94 -6.45 -23.53 49.44
CA ARG A 94 -5.18 -23.62 48.70
C ARG A 94 -4.84 -25.07 48.32
N GLU A 95 -3.99 -25.25 47.30
CA GLU A 95 -3.61 -26.58 46.76
C GLU A 95 -3.02 -27.53 47.81
N ASP A 96 -2.34 -27.00 48.82
CA ASP A 96 -1.74 -27.75 49.93
C ASP A 96 -2.66 -27.89 51.15
N GLN A 97 -3.83 -27.25 51.14
CA GLN A 97 -4.76 -27.23 52.27
C GLN A 97 -5.79 -28.36 52.17
N ALA A 98 -5.73 -29.29 53.13
CA ALA A 98 -6.80 -30.24 53.35
C ALA A 98 -7.97 -29.59 54.10
N ILE A 99 -9.21 -30.01 53.80
CA ILE A 99 -10.41 -29.56 54.53
C ILE A 99 -10.24 -29.82 56.03
N PRO A 100 -10.28 -28.76 56.88
CA PRO A 100 -10.20 -28.90 58.32
C PRO A 100 -11.30 -29.83 58.85
N HIS A 101 -10.97 -30.67 59.81
CA HIS A 101 -11.92 -31.66 60.34
C HIS A 101 -13.16 -30.97 60.94
N GLU A 102 -13.00 -29.78 61.51
CA GLU A 102 -14.07 -28.94 62.05
C GLU A 102 -15.05 -28.41 60.99
N TRP A 103 -14.68 -28.37 59.71
CA TRP A 103 -15.53 -27.86 58.62
C TRP A 103 -16.49 -28.93 58.11
N ARG A 104 -16.13 -30.21 58.21
CA ARG A 104 -16.85 -31.34 57.57
C ARG A 104 -18.37 -31.37 57.85
N ASN A 105 -18.80 -30.93 59.03
CA ASN A 105 -20.22 -30.92 59.42
C ASN A 105 -20.97 -29.64 59.00
N LEU A 106 -20.23 -28.64 58.51
CA LEU A 106 -20.72 -27.32 58.12
C LEU A 106 -20.79 -27.17 56.59
N ILE A 107 -20.12 -28.06 55.85
CA ILE A 107 -20.15 -28.13 54.39
C ILE A 107 -21.58 -28.35 53.90
N ARG A 108 -22.03 -27.45 53.02
CA ARG A 108 -23.27 -27.54 52.25
C ARG A 108 -22.99 -27.90 50.80
N PHE A 109 -21.84 -27.51 50.29
CA PHE A 109 -21.36 -27.89 48.97
C PHE A 109 -19.84 -27.85 48.92
N GLN A 110 -19.26 -28.77 48.15
CA GLN A 110 -17.83 -28.81 47.86
C GLN A 110 -17.64 -29.26 46.41
N LYS A 111 -16.87 -28.51 45.63
CA LYS A 111 -16.43 -28.91 44.29
C LYS A 111 -15.09 -28.26 43.98
N GLY A 112 -14.06 -29.07 43.75
CA GLY A 112 -12.70 -28.56 43.60
C GLY A 112 -12.20 -27.92 44.91
N ARG A 113 -11.65 -26.70 44.80
CA ARG A 113 -11.09 -25.89 45.89
C ARG A 113 -12.16 -25.15 46.71
N ASP A 114 -13.38 -25.07 46.21
CA ASP A 114 -14.41 -24.24 46.83
C ASP A 114 -15.31 -25.03 47.77
N VAL A 115 -15.62 -24.42 48.92
CA VAL A 115 -16.48 -24.99 49.94
C VAL A 115 -17.49 -23.95 50.43
N ILE A 116 -18.77 -24.31 50.36
CA ILE A 116 -19.85 -23.48 50.92
C ILE A 116 -20.17 -23.99 52.33
N LEU A 117 -20.05 -23.12 53.32
CA LEU A 117 -20.29 -23.41 54.73
C LEU A 117 -21.46 -22.58 55.28
N GLU A 118 -22.29 -23.19 56.12
CA GLU A 118 -23.28 -22.47 56.93
C GLU A 118 -22.71 -22.26 58.34
N ILE A 119 -22.26 -21.04 58.65
CA ILE A 119 -21.55 -20.73 59.89
C ILE A 119 -21.87 -19.33 60.40
N GLU A 120 -21.73 -19.12 61.71
CA GLU A 120 -21.83 -17.79 62.31
C GLU A 120 -20.65 -16.91 61.91
N ILE A 121 -20.91 -15.61 61.75
CA ILE A 121 -19.91 -14.60 61.35
C ILE A 121 -18.64 -14.63 62.21
N SER A 122 -18.80 -14.73 63.54
CA SER A 122 -17.68 -14.79 64.47
C SER A 122 -16.77 -16.01 64.28
N ARG A 123 -17.29 -17.09 63.68
CA ARG A 123 -16.54 -18.30 63.37
C ARG A 123 -15.88 -18.21 62.00
N ALA A 124 -16.55 -17.56 61.05
CA ALA A 124 -15.99 -17.24 59.73
C ALA A 124 -14.79 -16.30 59.84
N GLU A 125 -14.92 -15.22 60.63
CA GLU A 125 -13.86 -14.24 60.89
C GLU A 125 -12.61 -14.91 61.46
N LYS A 126 -12.76 -15.81 62.42
CA LYS A 126 -11.65 -16.60 62.97
C LYS A 126 -10.99 -17.55 61.98
N TRP A 127 -11.65 -17.90 60.89
CA TRP A 127 -11.07 -18.72 59.82
C TRP A 127 -10.39 -17.85 58.77
N MET A 128 -10.95 -16.69 58.45
CA MET A 128 -10.27 -15.66 57.65
C MET A 128 -8.98 -15.19 58.33
N GLU A 129 -8.98 -14.98 59.64
CA GLU A 129 -7.77 -14.70 60.45
C GLU A 129 -6.70 -15.80 60.38
N LYS A 130 -7.08 -17.04 60.03
CA LYS A 130 -6.17 -18.17 59.87
C LYS A 130 -5.69 -18.34 58.42
N GLY A 131 -5.99 -17.38 57.55
CA GLY A 131 -5.56 -17.37 56.15
C GLY A 131 -6.39 -18.28 55.25
N TYR A 132 -7.70 -18.41 55.51
CA TYR A 132 -8.66 -19.00 54.58
C TYR A 132 -9.50 -17.90 53.95
N ASP A 133 -9.51 -17.80 52.63
CA ASP A 133 -10.21 -16.72 51.92
C ASP A 133 -11.70 -17.02 51.85
N GLY A 134 -12.48 -16.19 52.52
CA GLY A 134 -13.91 -16.41 52.77
C GLY A 134 -14.76 -15.24 52.31
N ILE A 135 -15.74 -15.48 51.44
CA ILE A 135 -16.73 -14.49 51.01
C ILE A 135 -18.05 -14.76 51.74
N SER A 136 -18.57 -13.75 52.44
CA SER A 136 -19.89 -13.84 53.07
C SER A 136 -21.00 -13.63 52.05
N LEU A 137 -21.95 -14.55 51.99
CA LEU A 137 -23.23 -14.36 51.31
C LEU A 137 -24.24 -13.82 52.35
N GLN A 138 -24.34 -12.50 52.47
CA GLN A 138 -25.41 -11.86 53.24
C GLN A 138 -26.60 -11.55 52.34
N LEU A 139 -27.82 -11.77 52.85
CA LEU A 139 -29.06 -11.49 52.14
C LEU A 139 -29.76 -10.29 52.81
N PRO A 140 -29.65 -9.06 52.29
CA PRO A 140 -30.18 -7.86 52.95
C PRO A 140 -31.72 -7.78 52.93
N GLU A 141 -32.29 -7.07 53.92
CA GLU A 141 -33.74 -6.93 54.15
C GLU A 141 -34.47 -5.96 53.17
N GLN A 142 -33.76 -5.24 52.28
CA GLN A 142 -34.36 -4.10 51.54
C GLN A 142 -34.04 -3.94 50.03
N GLN A 143 -33.56 -4.96 49.31
CA GLN A 143 -33.34 -4.87 47.85
C GLN A 143 -33.99 -6.04 47.11
N TRP A 144 -35.32 -6.17 47.21
CA TRP A 144 -36.13 -7.09 46.39
C TRP A 144 -36.82 -6.41 45.20
N ALA A 145 -36.44 -5.16 44.89
CA ALA A 145 -36.78 -4.51 43.62
C ALA A 145 -35.69 -4.85 42.59
N LYS A 146 -36.05 -4.88 41.29
CA LYS A 146 -35.12 -5.02 40.16
C LYS A 146 -33.94 -4.04 40.32
N GLN A 147 -32.87 -4.47 40.96
CA GLN A 147 -31.60 -3.79 40.95
C GLN A 147 -30.97 -4.18 39.61
N LYS A 148 -30.79 -3.21 38.72
CA LYS A 148 -29.83 -3.33 37.60
C LYS A 148 -28.47 -3.49 38.27
N VAL A 149 -28.09 -4.72 38.61
CA VAL A 149 -26.75 -5.05 39.07
C VAL A 149 -25.86 -4.91 37.84
N LEU A 150 -24.94 -3.94 37.88
CA LEU A 150 -23.89 -3.75 36.88
C LEU A 150 -23.15 -5.09 36.72
N ILE A 151 -23.02 -5.50 35.47
CA ILE A 151 -22.40 -6.76 35.05
C ILE A 151 -20.88 -6.67 35.31
N PRO A 152 -20.23 -7.61 36.01
CA PRO A 152 -18.76 -7.69 36.06
C PRO A 152 -18.21 -7.81 34.63
N PHE A 153 -17.15 -7.07 34.32
CA PHE A 153 -16.47 -7.20 33.03
C PHE A 153 -15.96 -8.65 32.85
N SER A 154 -16.02 -9.18 31.63
CA SER A 154 -15.54 -10.53 31.33
C SER A 154 -14.20 -10.44 30.63
N CYS A 155 -13.11 -10.54 31.39
CA CYS A 155 -11.75 -10.23 30.91
C CYS A 155 -10.84 -11.46 30.80
N GLY A 156 -11.45 -12.63 30.63
CA GLY A 156 -10.74 -13.83 30.23
C GLY A 156 -10.28 -13.80 28.76
N TYR A 157 -9.57 -14.84 28.35
CA TYR A 157 -8.98 -14.96 27.02
C TYR A 157 -10.01 -14.74 25.90
N ASN A 158 -9.67 -13.84 24.97
CA ASN A 158 -10.42 -13.55 23.76
C ASN A 158 -9.46 -13.48 22.57
N ALA A 159 -9.77 -14.21 21.49
CA ALA A 159 -8.90 -14.29 20.32
C ALA A 159 -8.70 -12.93 19.59
N LEU A 160 -9.67 -12.02 19.63
CA LEU A 160 -9.52 -10.68 19.05
C LEU A 160 -8.58 -9.80 19.87
N ILE A 161 -8.57 -9.98 21.19
CA ILE A 161 -7.62 -9.28 22.07
C ILE A 161 -6.23 -9.89 21.94
N ASP A 162 -6.11 -11.21 21.79
CA ASP A 162 -4.84 -11.87 21.50
C ASP A 162 -4.23 -11.36 20.17
N ASP A 163 -5.07 -11.20 19.14
CA ASP A 163 -4.69 -10.55 17.88
C ASP A 163 -4.25 -9.09 18.08
N LEU A 164 -5.04 -8.28 18.81
CA LEU A 164 -4.67 -6.90 19.18
C LEU A 164 -3.28 -6.85 19.85
N LEU A 165 -3.04 -7.70 20.85
CA LEU A 165 -1.77 -7.77 21.59
C LEU A 165 -0.62 -8.30 20.73
N SER A 166 -0.90 -9.06 19.66
CA SER A 166 0.14 -9.51 18.73
C SER A 166 0.66 -8.37 17.82
N ARG A 167 -0.10 -7.27 17.72
CA ARG A 167 0.21 -6.08 16.91
C ARG A 167 0.92 -4.96 17.69
N THR A 168 1.14 -5.14 18.99
CA THR A 168 1.91 -4.19 19.81
C THR A 168 3.40 -4.36 19.55
N SER A 169 4.19 -3.29 19.75
CA SER A 169 5.65 -3.32 19.61
C SER A 169 6.31 -2.53 20.74
N ALA A 170 7.24 -3.15 21.46
CA ALA A 170 8.00 -2.46 22.51
C ALA A 170 8.82 -1.31 21.94
N ASN A 171 9.33 -1.45 20.70
CA ASN A 171 10.05 -0.38 20.03
C ASN A 171 9.13 0.79 19.66
N GLN A 172 7.90 0.51 19.21
CA GLN A 172 6.94 1.57 18.87
C GLN A 172 6.48 2.31 20.12
N TRP A 173 6.28 1.58 21.22
CA TRP A 173 5.97 2.19 22.51
C TRP A 173 7.12 3.09 22.98
N LEU A 174 8.36 2.61 22.90
CA LEU A 174 9.56 3.37 23.28
C LEU A 174 9.79 4.62 22.40
N ASP A 175 9.45 4.53 21.12
CA ASP A 175 9.53 5.65 20.17
C ASP A 175 8.62 6.83 20.59
N TRP A 176 7.42 6.55 21.11
CA TRP A 176 6.55 7.59 21.68
C TRP A 176 7.21 8.28 22.87
N GLU A 177 7.86 7.49 23.71
CA GLU A 177 8.59 7.96 24.87
C GLU A 177 9.78 8.85 24.52
N GLU A 178 10.66 8.38 23.63
CA GLU A 178 11.85 9.13 23.21
C GLU A 178 11.50 10.48 22.57
N LYS A 179 10.41 10.54 21.79
CA LYS A 179 9.89 11.78 21.19
C LYS A 179 9.34 12.75 22.21
N MET A 180 8.55 12.25 23.15
CA MET A 180 7.80 13.09 24.08
C MET A 180 8.63 13.52 25.29
N THR A 181 9.73 12.82 25.59
CA THR A 181 10.76 13.20 26.58
C THR A 181 11.88 14.07 26.00
N GLY A 182 11.89 14.28 24.68
CA GLY A 182 12.86 15.14 23.98
C GLY A 182 14.20 14.50 23.70
N LEU A 183 14.31 13.17 23.78
CA LEU A 183 15.48 12.43 23.28
C LEU A 183 15.49 12.42 21.75
N GLU A 184 14.32 12.33 21.14
CA GLU A 184 14.11 12.53 19.72
C GLU A 184 13.33 13.82 19.44
N SER A 185 13.44 14.31 18.21
CA SER A 185 12.65 15.46 17.77
C SER A 185 11.31 15.00 17.21
N VAL A 186 10.27 15.81 17.43
CA VAL A 186 8.95 15.65 16.81
C VAL A 186 8.82 16.57 15.60
N ASP A 187 8.29 16.05 14.50
CA ASP A 187 7.93 16.85 13.33
C ASP A 187 6.49 17.35 13.46
N ILE A 188 6.30 18.66 13.42
CA ILE A 188 4.99 19.29 13.42
C ILE A 188 4.91 20.24 12.22
N GLY A 189 4.09 19.89 11.24
CA GLY A 189 3.92 20.68 10.01
C GLY A 189 5.22 20.88 9.20
N GLY A 190 6.13 19.90 9.20
CA GLY A 190 7.42 19.96 8.50
C GLY A 190 8.53 20.66 9.28
N THR A 191 8.30 21.01 10.55
CA THR A 191 9.28 21.65 11.44
C THR A 191 9.60 20.74 12.62
N ASN A 192 10.89 20.49 12.83
CA ASN A 192 11.36 19.68 13.96
C ASN A 192 11.41 20.50 15.26
N TYR A 193 10.81 19.96 16.32
CA TYR A 193 10.83 20.49 17.68
C TYR A 193 11.39 19.45 18.64
N THR A 194 12.07 19.90 19.69
CA THR A 194 12.47 19.04 20.82
C THR A 194 11.54 19.34 21.99
N VAL A 195 10.80 18.33 22.45
CA VAL A 195 9.91 18.46 23.60
C VAL A 195 10.74 18.33 24.87
N SER A 196 11.16 19.45 25.47
CA SER A 196 11.98 19.42 26.69
C SER A 196 11.16 19.49 27.99
N THR A 197 9.83 19.65 27.84
CA THR A 197 8.84 19.69 28.93
C THR A 197 7.44 19.64 28.33
N ARG A 198 6.50 19.12 29.09
CA ARG A 198 5.08 19.01 28.85
C ARG A 198 4.28 19.68 29.97
N TYR A 199 4.95 20.39 30.88
CA TYR A 199 4.36 21.23 31.91
C TYR A 199 3.20 22.08 31.37
N SER A 200 1.98 21.85 31.87
CA SER A 200 0.74 22.39 31.27
C SER A 200 0.73 23.91 31.04
N PRO A 201 1.25 24.77 31.95
CA PRO A 201 1.35 26.19 31.70
C PRO A 201 2.22 26.59 30.49
N ALA A 202 3.10 25.69 30.02
CA ALA A 202 3.94 25.90 28.83
C ALA A 202 3.30 25.39 27.53
N LEU A 203 2.53 24.31 27.58
CA LEU A 203 1.91 23.67 26.39
C LEU A 203 1.07 24.65 25.56
N PHE A 204 0.31 25.53 26.22
CA PHE A 204 -0.73 26.34 25.57
C PHE A 204 -0.38 27.83 25.44
N ASN A 205 0.89 28.22 25.62
CA ASN A 205 1.33 29.62 25.54
C ASN A 205 2.27 29.92 24.34
N GLY A 206 2.45 28.95 23.44
CA GLY A 206 3.28 29.08 22.25
C GLY A 206 4.78 28.82 22.46
N GLN A 207 5.16 28.20 23.58
CA GLN A 207 6.56 27.82 23.83
C GLN A 207 7.04 26.74 22.86
N ILE A 208 8.23 26.95 22.29
CA ILE A 208 8.82 26.07 21.27
C ILE A 208 9.30 24.73 21.84
N ASN A 209 9.53 24.66 23.14
CA ASN A 209 10.03 23.47 23.84
C ASN A 209 8.90 22.64 24.48
N ALA A 210 7.64 23.08 24.37
CA ALA A 210 6.46 22.46 24.95
C ALA A 210 5.43 22.11 23.85
N LYS A 211 5.83 21.20 22.95
CA LYS A 211 5.11 20.86 21.71
C LYS A 211 4.37 19.52 21.73
N ALA A 212 4.31 18.86 22.89
CA ALA A 212 3.66 17.56 23.05
C ALA A 212 2.18 17.54 22.64
N TYR A 213 1.37 18.54 23.02
CA TYR A 213 -0.04 18.59 22.64
C TYR A 213 -0.22 18.69 21.12
N ASP A 214 0.51 19.62 20.49
CA ASP A 214 0.46 19.86 19.05
C ASP A 214 0.83 18.57 18.28
N PHE A 215 1.86 17.85 18.76
CA PHE A 215 2.26 16.56 18.19
C PHE A 215 1.20 15.47 18.39
N ALA A 216 0.66 15.33 19.60
CA ALA A 216 -0.38 14.34 19.91
C ALA A 216 -1.64 14.56 19.05
N LEU A 217 -2.05 15.82 18.87
CA LEU A 217 -3.17 16.19 18.01
C LEU A 217 -2.88 15.87 16.54
N GLN A 218 -1.70 16.22 16.03
CA GLN A 218 -1.30 15.88 14.66
C GLN A 218 -1.28 14.37 14.43
N GLN A 219 -0.82 13.59 15.42
CA GLN A 219 -0.79 12.13 15.34
C GLN A 219 -2.20 11.52 15.34
N ALA A 220 -3.12 12.05 16.16
CA ALA A 220 -4.52 11.62 16.13
C ALA A 220 -5.20 11.97 14.79
N GLN A 221 -4.87 13.14 14.22
CA GLN A 221 -5.36 13.56 12.91
C GLN A 221 -4.83 12.66 11.79
N SER A 222 -3.55 12.28 11.82
CA SER A 222 -2.98 11.37 10.82
C SER A 222 -3.50 9.94 10.92
N TRP A 223 -4.06 9.54 12.07
CA TRP A 223 -4.81 8.30 12.22
C TRP A 223 -6.30 8.42 11.87
N HIS A 224 -6.71 9.55 11.28
CA HIS A 224 -8.06 9.79 10.76
C HIS A 224 -9.16 9.69 11.83
N TYR A 225 -8.88 10.11 13.06
CA TYR A 225 -9.93 10.20 14.08
C TYR A 225 -11.01 11.22 13.70
N GLY A 226 -10.69 12.26 12.91
CA GLY A 226 -11.68 13.19 12.36
C GLY A 226 -12.61 13.77 13.44
N ALA A 227 -13.93 13.59 13.26
CA ALA A 227 -14.94 14.03 14.22
C ALA A 227 -14.89 13.32 15.59
N ASN A 228 -14.09 12.25 15.71
CA ASN A 228 -13.87 11.53 16.97
C ASN A 228 -12.72 12.11 17.81
N ILE A 229 -12.11 13.21 17.37
CA ILE A 229 -11.16 14.01 18.17
C ILE A 229 -11.95 15.08 18.91
N GLU A 230 -11.79 15.13 20.22
CA GLU A 230 -12.33 16.16 21.10
C GLU A 230 -11.18 16.85 21.82
N GLU A 231 -10.94 18.12 21.46
CA GLU A 231 -10.05 19.03 22.18
C GLU A 231 -10.83 19.67 23.35
N ASP A 232 -10.94 18.98 24.49
CA ASP A 232 -11.76 19.35 25.65
C ASP A 232 -11.16 20.55 26.41
N PRO A 233 -11.67 21.80 26.21
CA PRO A 233 -11.01 22.99 26.68
C PRO A 233 -11.55 23.44 28.04
N TYR A 234 -10.65 23.77 28.96
CA TYR A 234 -11.01 24.31 30.27
C TYR A 234 -10.11 25.49 30.66
N THR A 235 -10.60 26.37 31.52
CA THR A 235 -9.89 27.60 31.90
C THR A 235 -9.30 27.47 33.30
N TYR A 236 -7.96 27.57 33.42
CA TYR A 236 -7.25 27.60 34.68
C TYR A 236 -6.21 28.74 34.70
N SER A 237 -6.14 29.47 35.81
CA SER A 237 -5.22 30.62 35.98
C SER A 237 -5.18 31.61 34.79
N ALA A 238 -6.36 31.91 34.22
CA ALA A 238 -6.54 32.79 33.04
C ALA A 238 -5.90 32.30 31.73
N GLN A 239 -5.54 31.02 31.65
CA GLN A 239 -5.17 30.33 30.41
C GLN A 239 -6.22 29.26 30.08
N THR A 240 -6.41 28.99 28.79
CA THR A 240 -7.20 27.85 28.33
C THR A 240 -6.26 26.70 28.08
N TRP A 241 -6.43 25.61 28.83
CA TRP A 241 -5.76 24.34 28.63
C TRP A 241 -6.75 23.36 28.01
N LYS A 242 -6.24 22.24 27.50
CA LYS A 242 -7.07 21.27 26.77
C LYS A 242 -6.65 19.85 27.15
N ASN A 243 -7.62 19.01 27.46
CA ASN A 243 -7.41 17.56 27.40
C ASN A 243 -7.56 17.12 25.94
N LEU A 244 -6.87 16.05 25.54
CA LEU A 244 -7.10 15.41 24.25
C LEU A 244 -7.90 14.13 24.47
N VAL A 245 -9.11 14.08 23.90
CA VAL A 245 -10.02 12.95 24.00
C VAL A 245 -10.19 12.31 22.62
N LEU A 246 -9.79 11.05 22.50
CA LEU A 246 -9.98 10.26 21.28
C LEU A 246 -11.08 9.24 21.51
N THR A 247 -12.08 9.20 20.63
CA THR A 247 -13.24 8.31 20.77
C THR A 247 -13.22 7.20 19.72
N ILE A 248 -13.40 5.95 20.16
CA ILE A 248 -13.71 4.82 19.28
C ILE A 248 -15.18 4.45 19.52
N PRO A 249 -16.07 4.67 18.54
CA PRO A 249 -17.51 4.52 18.75
C PRO A 249 -17.92 3.05 18.88
N GLY A 250 -18.72 2.75 19.91
CA GLY A 250 -19.34 1.44 20.10
C GLY A 250 -20.44 1.16 19.08
N GLN A 251 -20.53 -0.08 18.59
CA GLN A 251 -21.45 -0.45 17.51
C GLN A 251 -22.87 -0.80 18.01
N THR A 252 -22.97 -1.43 19.17
CA THR A 252 -24.26 -1.96 19.68
C THR A 252 -24.69 -1.39 21.03
N ALA A 253 -23.77 -0.74 21.75
CA ALA A 253 -24.01 0.00 22.98
C ALA A 253 -23.18 1.31 23.01
N PRO A 254 -23.36 2.24 22.03
CA PRO A 254 -22.54 3.46 21.93
C PRO A 254 -22.66 4.41 23.14
N SER A 255 -23.73 4.30 23.93
CA SER A 255 -23.92 5.10 25.15
C SER A 255 -23.14 4.58 26.36
N ASP A 256 -22.67 3.33 26.31
CA ASP A 256 -21.87 2.73 27.37
C ASP A 256 -20.40 3.06 27.10
N ILE A 257 -19.76 3.77 28.03
CA ILE A 257 -18.41 4.32 27.84
C ILE A 257 -17.44 3.62 28.80
N VAL A 258 -16.30 3.18 28.28
CA VAL A 258 -15.14 2.78 29.07
C VAL A 258 -13.97 3.69 28.73
N ILE A 259 -13.14 4.01 29.72
CA ILE A 259 -12.07 5.00 29.57
C ILE A 259 -10.72 4.35 29.89
N ILE A 260 -9.73 4.61 29.04
CA ILE A 260 -8.32 4.45 29.36
C ILE A 260 -7.69 5.85 29.38
N SER A 261 -6.97 6.18 30.44
CA SER A 261 -6.41 7.52 30.63
C SER A 261 -5.00 7.50 31.21
N ALA A 262 -4.28 8.59 30.95
CA ALA A 262 -3.03 8.97 31.57
C ALA A 262 -2.91 10.49 31.43
N HIS A 263 -2.16 11.14 32.31
CA HIS A 263 -1.72 12.51 32.03
C HIS A 263 -0.43 12.47 31.22
N TYR A 264 -0.21 13.51 30.44
CA TYR A 264 1.04 13.66 29.70
C TYR A 264 1.78 14.94 30.07
N ASP A 265 1.26 15.78 30.97
CA ASP A 265 2.05 16.88 31.51
C ASP A 265 3.08 16.40 32.53
N ASP A 266 4.09 17.24 32.79
CA ASP A 266 5.24 16.92 33.64
C ASP A 266 5.66 18.08 34.55
N VAL A 267 6.56 17.79 35.49
CA VAL A 267 7.35 18.75 36.28
C VAL A 267 8.83 18.31 36.32
N PRO A 268 9.82 19.19 36.63
CA PRO A 268 9.72 20.53 37.24
C PRO A 268 9.31 21.64 36.26
N SER A 269 8.68 22.69 36.79
CA SER A 269 8.23 23.88 36.03
C SER A 269 9.34 24.71 35.35
N SER A 270 10.61 24.33 35.49
CA SER A 270 11.75 25.06 34.91
C SER A 270 12.90 24.13 34.59
N GLY A 271 13.51 24.32 33.42
CA GLY A 271 14.60 23.47 32.94
C GLY A 271 14.07 22.33 32.09
N ASN A 272 14.83 21.24 32.04
CA ASN A 272 14.41 20.01 31.37
C ASN A 272 13.50 19.22 32.31
N ALA A 273 12.34 18.81 31.84
CA ALA A 273 11.40 17.93 32.54
C ALA A 273 11.06 16.80 31.57
N PRO A 274 11.87 15.73 31.51
CA PRO A 274 11.57 14.63 30.61
C PRO A 274 10.31 13.89 31.05
N GLY A 275 10.06 13.71 32.35
CA GLY A 275 8.85 13.06 32.86
C GLY A 275 8.61 11.71 32.19
N ALA A 276 9.66 10.90 32.08
CA ALA A 276 9.59 9.66 31.31
C ALA A 276 8.65 8.69 32.01
N ASP A 277 8.98 8.27 33.23
CA ASP A 277 8.06 7.42 33.98
C ASP A 277 6.77 8.16 34.34
N ASP A 278 6.90 9.45 34.69
CA ASP A 278 5.83 10.32 35.16
C ASP A 278 5.50 11.47 34.17
N ASN A 279 4.50 11.31 33.31
CA ASN A 279 3.75 10.08 33.04
C ASN A 279 3.71 9.78 31.53
N MET A 280 4.88 9.91 30.90
CA MET A 280 4.99 9.52 29.51
C MET A 280 4.86 8.00 29.33
N SER A 281 5.18 7.21 30.35
CA SER A 281 4.94 5.76 30.37
C SER A 281 3.45 5.41 30.15
N GLY A 282 2.53 6.01 30.91
CA GLY A 282 1.08 5.92 30.71
C GLY A 282 0.67 6.41 29.33
N SER A 283 1.09 7.62 28.98
CA SER A 283 0.72 8.27 27.72
C SER A 283 1.19 7.54 26.46
N ALA A 284 2.35 6.88 26.49
CA ALA A 284 2.84 6.03 25.40
C ALA A 284 1.90 4.84 25.15
N THR A 285 1.32 4.28 26.22
CA THR A 285 0.30 3.23 26.10
C THR A 285 -0.99 3.75 25.48
N LEU A 286 -1.38 5.00 25.75
CA LEU A 286 -2.54 5.63 25.12
C LEU A 286 -2.32 5.86 23.61
N PHE A 287 -1.09 6.23 23.18
CA PHE A 287 -0.77 6.30 21.75
C PHE A 287 -0.92 4.94 21.06
N GLU A 288 -0.44 3.86 21.69
CA GLU A 288 -0.65 2.50 21.17
C GLU A 288 -2.13 2.09 21.18
N ALA A 289 -2.88 2.45 22.22
CA ALA A 289 -4.33 2.24 22.28
C ALA A 289 -5.03 2.92 21.10
N ALA A 290 -4.68 4.18 20.83
CA ALA A 290 -5.28 4.96 19.75
C ALA A 290 -4.93 4.39 18.36
N ARG A 291 -3.69 3.93 18.18
CA ARG A 291 -3.22 3.33 16.93
C ARG A 291 -3.85 1.97 16.63
N LEU A 292 -4.04 1.14 17.66
CA LEU A 292 -4.41 -0.27 17.51
C LEU A 292 -5.90 -0.55 17.66
N LEU A 293 -6.58 0.06 18.64
CA LEU A 293 -7.98 -0.24 18.91
C LEU A 293 -8.90 0.16 17.73
N ARG A 294 -8.53 1.16 16.93
CA ARG A 294 -9.28 1.56 15.71
C ARG A 294 -9.37 0.47 14.63
N GLN A 295 -8.57 -0.60 14.75
CA GLN A 295 -8.58 -1.76 13.84
C GLN A 295 -9.65 -2.80 14.22
N PHE A 296 -10.43 -2.55 15.27
CA PHE A 296 -11.44 -3.44 15.81
C PHE A 296 -12.75 -2.70 16.05
N ARG A 297 -13.86 -3.43 15.98
CA ARG A 297 -15.18 -2.95 16.36
C ARG A 297 -15.55 -3.46 17.73
N PHE A 298 -16.06 -2.56 18.57
CA PHE A 298 -16.44 -2.88 19.95
C PHE A 298 -17.94 -2.69 20.16
N GLN A 299 -18.50 -3.37 21.14
CA GLN A 299 -19.88 -3.15 21.56
C GLN A 299 -20.04 -1.77 22.20
N ARG A 300 -19.11 -1.38 23.06
CA ARG A 300 -19.13 -0.14 23.85
C ARG A 300 -18.17 0.89 23.27
N THR A 301 -18.42 2.16 23.60
CA THR A 301 -17.54 3.26 23.23
C THR A 301 -16.29 3.27 24.11
N ILE A 302 -15.12 3.38 23.49
CA ILE A 302 -13.85 3.58 24.20
C ILE A 302 -13.50 5.07 24.09
N LYS A 303 -13.20 5.71 25.22
CA LYS A 303 -12.51 7.00 25.22
C LYS A 303 -11.08 6.82 25.71
N ILE A 304 -10.14 7.35 24.94
CA ILE A 304 -8.71 7.41 25.26
C ILE A 304 -8.43 8.86 25.60
N ILE A 305 -8.03 9.14 26.84
CA ILE A 305 -7.96 10.52 27.33
C ILE A 305 -6.57 10.84 27.85
N PHE A 306 -5.93 11.80 27.18
CA PHE A 306 -4.69 12.42 27.63
C PHE A 306 -5.05 13.65 28.46
N PHE A 307 -4.86 13.56 29.77
CA PHE A 307 -5.12 14.67 30.68
C PHE A 307 -3.93 15.64 30.73
N THR A 308 -4.26 16.92 30.91
CA THR A 308 -3.28 17.94 31.31
C THR A 308 -3.60 18.45 32.71
N GLY A 309 -2.60 18.97 33.41
CA GLY A 309 -2.77 19.65 34.69
C GLY A 309 -2.95 18.69 35.87
N GLU A 310 -2.59 17.42 35.72
CA GLU A 310 -2.53 16.44 36.82
C GLU A 310 -1.59 16.98 37.89
N GLU A 311 -0.39 17.34 37.46
CA GLU A 311 0.72 17.84 38.25
C GLU A 311 0.46 19.19 38.92
N GLN A 312 -0.61 19.87 38.51
CA GLN A 312 -1.08 21.12 39.11
C GLN A 312 -2.33 20.92 39.99
N GLY A 313 -2.67 19.67 40.29
CA GLY A 313 -3.73 19.25 41.20
C GLY A 313 -4.96 18.70 40.49
N LEU A 314 -4.78 17.75 39.56
CA LEU A 314 -5.86 17.03 38.85
C LEU A 314 -6.81 17.95 38.10
N ILE A 315 -6.29 19.05 37.55
CA ILE A 315 -7.12 20.14 36.99
C ILE A 315 -7.86 19.67 35.73
N GLY A 316 -7.18 18.94 34.83
CA GLY A 316 -7.79 18.47 33.59
C GLY A 316 -8.83 17.39 33.77
N SER A 317 -8.51 16.33 34.52
CA SER A 317 -9.50 15.28 34.84
C SER A 317 -10.65 15.83 35.67
N GLY A 318 -10.37 16.76 36.59
CA GLY A 318 -11.38 17.48 37.37
C GLY A 318 -12.32 18.29 36.48
N ALA A 319 -11.81 18.99 35.46
CA ALA A 319 -12.64 19.70 34.48
C ALA A 319 -13.47 18.73 33.65
N TYR A 320 -12.85 17.68 33.10
CA TYR A 320 -13.52 16.69 32.26
C TYR A 320 -14.75 16.08 32.95
N VAL A 321 -14.61 15.61 34.20
CA VAL A 321 -15.74 14.98 34.93
C VAL A 321 -16.81 15.98 35.39
N ASN A 322 -16.54 17.28 35.33
CA ASN A 322 -17.53 18.33 35.60
C ASN A 322 -18.30 18.71 34.33
N ASP A 323 -17.63 18.71 33.18
CA ASP A 323 -18.19 19.15 31.91
C ASP A 323 -18.85 18.01 31.14
N HIS A 324 -18.53 16.74 31.46
CA HIS A 324 -19.06 15.55 30.81
C HIS A 324 -20.04 14.74 31.68
N PRO A 325 -21.05 14.09 31.07
CA PRO A 325 -21.93 13.19 31.79
C PRO A 325 -21.20 11.93 32.25
N THR A 326 -21.11 11.73 33.57
CA THR A 326 -20.43 10.58 34.16
C THR A 326 -21.30 9.33 34.28
N SER A 327 -22.63 9.45 34.13
CA SER A 327 -23.58 8.35 34.31
C SER A 327 -23.48 7.24 33.25
N SER A 328 -22.89 7.54 32.09
CA SER A 328 -22.62 6.61 30.99
C SER A 328 -21.28 5.90 31.11
N ILE A 329 -20.40 6.34 32.04
CA ILE A 329 -19.06 5.77 32.22
C ILE A 329 -19.17 4.52 33.10
N LEU A 330 -18.84 3.38 32.52
CA LEU A 330 -18.90 2.08 33.18
C LEU A 330 -17.63 1.77 33.99
N GLY A 331 -16.49 2.31 33.56
CA GLY A 331 -15.21 2.11 34.25
C GLY A 331 -14.07 2.89 33.60
N VAL A 332 -13.05 3.18 34.40
CA VAL A 332 -11.83 3.90 34.00
C VAL A 332 -10.59 3.11 34.42
N VAL A 333 -9.66 2.93 33.48
CA VAL A 333 -8.29 2.45 33.74
C VAL A 333 -7.36 3.64 33.58
N ASN A 334 -6.86 4.17 34.70
CA ASN A 334 -5.82 5.19 34.68
C ASN A 334 -4.45 4.53 34.80
N LEU A 335 -3.49 5.00 34.01
CA LEU A 335 -2.14 4.49 33.94
C LEU A 335 -1.18 5.62 34.34
N ASP A 336 -0.47 5.45 35.45
CA ASP A 336 0.41 6.49 35.98
C ASP A 336 1.66 5.91 36.64
N MET A 337 2.82 6.11 36.00
CA MET A 337 4.14 5.66 36.45
C MET A 337 4.24 4.17 36.74
N TYR A 338 4.61 3.35 35.75
CA TYR A 338 4.82 1.90 35.95
C TYR A 338 6.05 1.38 35.18
N ALA A 339 7.04 2.25 34.95
CA ALA A 339 8.22 1.90 34.16
C ALA A 339 9.46 1.54 34.99
N TYR A 340 9.52 1.92 36.26
CA TYR A 340 10.65 1.64 37.14
C TYR A 340 10.43 0.37 37.98
N ASP A 341 11.43 -0.51 38.00
CA ASP A 341 11.45 -1.74 38.80
C ASP A 341 12.89 -1.98 39.30
N SER A 342 13.14 -1.71 40.59
CA SER A 342 14.52 -1.69 41.13
C SER A 342 15.00 -3.04 41.66
N ASP A 343 14.07 -3.96 41.93
CA ASP A 343 14.38 -5.30 42.44
C ASP A 343 14.04 -6.43 41.46
N ASN A 344 13.52 -6.07 40.29
CA ASN A 344 13.21 -6.92 39.13
C ASN A 344 12.22 -8.04 39.49
N ASP A 345 11.26 -7.73 40.36
CA ASP A 345 10.17 -8.62 40.76
C ASP A 345 8.95 -8.53 39.82
N ARG A 346 8.93 -7.53 38.93
CA ARG A 346 7.89 -7.23 37.95
C ARG A 346 6.53 -6.97 38.61
N CYS A 347 6.54 -6.25 39.74
CA CYS A 347 5.36 -5.97 40.52
C CYS A 347 4.91 -4.50 40.46
N PHE A 348 3.61 -4.28 40.45
CA PHE A 348 2.99 -2.95 40.46
C PHE A 348 1.78 -2.90 41.41
N GLU A 349 1.21 -1.74 41.65
CA GLU A 349 0.04 -1.52 42.49
C GLU A 349 -1.21 -1.24 41.64
N ILE A 350 -2.33 -1.87 42.02
CA ILE A 350 -3.66 -1.49 41.52
C ILE A 350 -4.40 -0.76 42.64
N HIS A 351 -4.55 0.55 42.54
CA HIS A 351 -5.35 1.32 43.51
C HIS A 351 -6.81 1.37 43.08
N ALA A 352 -7.64 0.54 43.69
CA ALA A 352 -9.06 0.40 43.34
C ALA A 352 -10.01 1.05 44.38
N GLY A 353 -9.50 1.62 45.45
CA GLY A 353 -10.31 2.27 46.48
C GLY A 353 -11.28 1.31 47.16
N THR A 354 -12.46 1.80 47.56
CA THR A 354 -13.46 0.99 48.28
C THR A 354 -14.74 0.74 47.48
N MET A 355 -14.80 1.24 46.25
CA MET A 355 -15.98 1.09 45.38
C MET A 355 -15.97 -0.28 44.72
N THR A 356 -17.11 -0.97 44.78
CA THR A 356 -17.25 -2.30 44.14
C THR A 356 -17.03 -2.23 42.63
N SER A 357 -17.49 -1.17 41.98
CA SER A 357 -17.26 -0.97 40.54
C SER A 357 -15.79 -0.78 40.17
N SER A 358 -14.98 -0.22 41.08
CA SER A 358 -13.53 -0.12 40.88
C SER A 358 -12.85 -1.48 41.08
N HIS A 359 -13.33 -2.27 42.06
CA HIS A 359 -12.85 -3.65 42.26
C HIS A 359 -13.14 -4.53 41.04
N ASP A 360 -14.31 -4.38 40.42
CA ASP A 360 -14.67 -5.11 39.19
C ASP A 360 -13.70 -4.82 38.03
N ILE A 361 -13.16 -3.59 37.94
CA ILE A 361 -12.18 -3.20 36.92
C ILE A 361 -10.79 -3.77 37.28
N ALA A 362 -10.41 -3.71 38.55
CA ALA A 362 -9.14 -4.28 39.02
C ALA A 362 -9.08 -5.80 38.81
N TYR A 363 -10.16 -6.53 39.11
CA TYR A 363 -10.25 -7.96 38.79
C TYR A 363 -10.20 -8.23 37.28
N CYS A 364 -10.80 -7.36 36.47
CA CYS A 364 -10.69 -7.45 35.01
C CYS A 364 -9.24 -7.28 34.52
N PHE A 365 -8.46 -6.41 35.19
CA PHE A 365 -7.04 -6.24 34.92
C PHE A 365 -6.25 -7.51 35.26
N GLU A 366 -6.44 -8.07 36.46
CA GLU A 366 -5.80 -9.31 36.89
C GLU A 366 -6.16 -10.53 36.00
N ASP A 367 -7.44 -10.63 35.61
CA ASP A 367 -7.93 -11.63 34.67
C ASP A 367 -7.23 -11.50 33.32
N SER A 368 -6.99 -10.27 32.85
CA SER A 368 -6.30 -9.99 31.59
C SER A 368 -4.84 -10.42 31.65
N MET A 369 -4.12 -10.11 32.75
CA MET A 369 -2.75 -10.59 32.96
C MET A 369 -2.67 -12.12 32.87
N THR A 370 -3.58 -12.80 33.58
CA THR A 370 -3.66 -14.26 33.60
C THR A 370 -4.01 -14.82 32.22
N ALA A 371 -4.99 -14.24 31.54
CA ALA A 371 -5.49 -14.69 30.25
C ALA A 371 -4.44 -14.68 29.14
N TYR A 372 -3.56 -13.67 29.14
CA TYR A 372 -2.51 -13.51 28.13
C TYR A 372 -1.11 -13.87 28.63
N SER A 373 -1.03 -14.55 29.79
CA SER A 373 0.22 -15.04 30.39
C SER A 373 1.26 -13.92 30.58
N LEU A 374 0.80 -12.73 30.95
CA LEU A 374 1.65 -11.59 31.28
C LEU A 374 2.23 -11.86 32.66
N ASN A 375 3.52 -12.16 32.72
CA ASN A 375 4.22 -12.58 33.95
C ASN A 375 4.50 -11.37 34.84
N LEU A 376 3.42 -10.81 35.40
CA LEU A 376 3.40 -9.66 36.28
C LEU A 376 2.88 -10.08 37.66
N LEU A 377 3.33 -9.38 38.68
CA LEU A 377 2.78 -9.43 40.02
C LEU A 377 2.06 -8.12 40.31
N ASN A 378 1.11 -8.13 41.23
CA ASN A 378 0.47 -6.90 41.66
C ASN A 378 0.06 -6.92 43.13
N ASP A 379 0.01 -5.73 43.74
CA ASP A 379 -0.68 -5.49 45.00
C ASP A 379 -2.05 -4.84 44.74
N PHE A 380 -3.12 -5.51 45.17
CA PHE A 380 -4.48 -5.00 45.05
C PHE A 380 -4.82 -4.09 46.24
N LEU A 381 -4.84 -2.77 46.03
CA LEU A 381 -5.04 -1.80 47.10
C LEU A 381 -6.48 -1.32 47.18
N THR A 382 -7.04 -1.30 48.40
CA THR A 382 -8.41 -0.84 48.66
C THR A 382 -8.44 0.43 49.50
N SER A 383 -8.60 0.33 50.83
CA SER A 383 -8.64 1.50 51.72
C SER A 383 -7.31 2.25 51.84
N SER A 384 -6.19 1.61 51.45
CA SER A 384 -4.86 2.22 51.36
C SER A 384 -4.57 2.84 49.99
N SER A 385 -5.55 2.83 49.08
CA SER A 385 -5.40 3.39 47.75
C SER A 385 -4.99 4.86 47.79
N THR A 386 -4.07 5.25 46.91
CA THR A 386 -3.79 6.66 46.66
C THR A 386 -4.96 7.31 45.93
N GLY A 387 -5.13 8.62 46.13
CA GLY A 387 -5.99 9.47 45.32
C GLY A 387 -5.17 10.55 44.60
N GLY A 388 -3.90 10.22 44.30
CA GLY A 388 -2.88 11.15 43.83
C GLY A 388 -2.77 11.27 42.31
N SER A 389 -3.73 10.74 41.53
CA SER A 389 -3.75 10.84 40.07
C SER A 389 -5.20 10.99 39.56
N ASP A 390 -5.38 11.03 38.24
CA ASP A 390 -6.62 11.40 37.56
C ASP A 390 -7.83 10.49 37.86
N HIS A 391 -7.61 9.23 38.24
CA HIS A 391 -8.67 8.32 38.70
C HIS A 391 -9.47 8.89 39.88
N ALA A 392 -8.86 9.71 40.72
CA ALA A 392 -9.50 10.32 41.88
C ALA A 392 -10.63 11.30 41.48
N SER A 393 -10.49 12.00 40.36
CA SER A 393 -11.54 12.87 39.81
C SER A 393 -12.81 12.09 39.49
N PHE A 394 -12.67 10.84 39.01
CA PHE A 394 -13.80 9.94 38.74
C PHE A 394 -14.43 9.38 40.02
N TRP A 395 -13.62 9.00 41.01
CA TRP A 395 -14.13 8.61 42.33
C TRP A 395 -14.97 9.71 42.99
N ASN A 396 -14.56 10.98 42.85
CA ASN A 396 -15.31 12.14 43.35
C ASN A 396 -16.71 12.26 42.73
N LYS A 397 -16.95 11.65 41.57
CA LYS A 397 -18.26 11.59 40.89
C LYS A 397 -18.97 10.25 41.06
N GLY A 398 -18.43 9.33 41.85
CA GLY A 398 -19.00 8.01 42.06
C GLY A 398 -18.89 7.08 40.84
N VAL A 399 -17.89 7.30 39.98
CA VAL A 399 -17.54 6.42 38.86
C VAL A 399 -16.46 5.44 39.31
N GLY A 400 -16.60 4.15 38.95
CA GLY A 400 -15.56 3.16 39.19
C GLY A 400 -14.31 3.44 38.37
N ALA A 401 -13.15 3.48 39.02
CA ALA A 401 -11.86 3.77 38.39
C ALA A 401 -10.74 3.05 39.14
N ILE A 402 -9.68 2.66 38.44
CA ILE A 402 -8.45 2.12 39.02
C ILE A 402 -7.26 2.99 38.60
N GLU A 403 -6.25 3.02 39.46
CA GLU A 403 -4.91 3.51 39.14
C GLU A 403 -3.95 2.33 39.01
N ILE A 404 -3.10 2.36 37.98
CA ILE A 404 -1.99 1.43 37.80
C ILE A 404 -0.72 2.23 38.08
N LEU A 405 -0.13 1.99 39.25
CA LEU A 405 1.04 2.68 39.76
C LEU A 405 2.17 1.69 40.00
N GLU A 406 3.41 2.14 39.89
CA GLU A 406 4.57 1.41 40.36
C GLU A 406 4.46 1.11 41.87
N ASN A 407 5.30 0.20 42.35
CA ASN A 407 5.19 -0.33 43.70
C ASN A 407 5.69 0.66 44.77
N SER A 408 4.77 1.55 45.14
CA SER A 408 4.98 2.74 45.98
C SER A 408 4.82 2.49 47.49
N GLN A 409 4.06 1.46 47.89
CA GLN A 409 3.70 1.20 49.29
C GLN A 409 4.06 -0.21 49.71
N THR A 410 4.59 -0.35 50.93
CA THR A 410 4.89 -1.69 51.44
C THR A 410 3.59 -2.41 51.78
N ASN A 411 3.25 -3.43 50.99
CA ASN A 411 2.15 -4.33 51.28
C ASN A 411 2.62 -5.79 51.30
N ASN A 412 2.17 -6.54 52.30
CA ASN A 412 2.51 -7.95 52.47
C ASN A 412 1.33 -8.83 52.06
N GLN A 413 0.81 -8.64 50.84
CA GLN A 413 -0.19 -9.56 50.32
C GLN A 413 0.46 -10.89 49.93
N PRO A 414 -0.21 -12.03 50.16
CA PRO A 414 0.27 -13.30 49.64
C PRO A 414 0.31 -13.22 48.10
N GLN A 415 1.51 -13.33 47.51
CA GLN A 415 1.76 -13.18 46.05
C GLN A 415 1.77 -11.72 45.53
N GLY A 416 1.85 -10.71 46.41
CA GLY A 416 2.10 -9.30 46.07
C GLY A 416 3.58 -8.89 46.10
N CYS A 417 3.87 -7.59 46.04
CA CYS A 417 5.21 -7.04 45.72
C CYS A 417 6.23 -7.20 46.85
N GLY A 418 5.81 -7.16 48.11
CA GLY A 418 6.66 -7.47 49.26
C GLY A 418 7.70 -6.39 49.63
N SER A 419 8.60 -5.97 48.73
CA SER A 419 9.42 -4.74 48.86
C SER A 419 8.71 -3.55 48.22
N THR A 420 9.26 -2.33 48.39
CA THR A 420 8.84 -1.14 47.63
C THR A 420 10.01 -0.66 46.79
N ASP A 421 9.73 -0.11 45.63
CA ASP A 421 10.73 0.37 44.70
C ASP A 421 10.31 1.63 43.95
N TRP A 422 9.61 2.55 44.64
CA TRP A 422 9.32 3.91 44.16
C TRP A 422 10.48 4.59 43.42
N ASN A 423 10.20 5.16 42.25
CA ASN A 423 11.13 5.87 41.39
C ASN A 423 11.76 7.07 42.12
N PRO A 424 13.07 7.06 42.40
CA PRO A 424 13.74 8.14 43.14
C PRO A 424 13.96 9.40 42.30
N TYR A 425 13.67 9.35 41.00
CA TYR A 425 13.85 10.45 40.05
C TYR A 425 12.57 11.24 39.75
N TYR A 426 11.42 10.76 40.24
CA TYR A 426 10.10 11.41 40.19
C TYR A 426 10.17 12.93 40.41
N HIS A 427 9.47 13.70 39.55
CA HIS A 427 9.44 15.17 39.56
C HIS A 427 10.79 15.88 39.39
N THR A 428 11.80 15.18 38.86
CA THR A 428 13.11 15.78 38.60
C THR A 428 13.48 15.70 37.13
N SER A 429 14.45 16.53 36.73
CA SER A 429 15.05 16.46 35.39
C SER A 429 15.81 15.16 35.10
N SER A 430 15.89 14.22 36.06
CA SER A 430 16.54 12.92 35.92
C SER A 430 15.54 11.78 35.73
N ASP A 431 14.23 12.06 35.79
CA ASP A 431 13.22 11.09 35.38
C ASP A 431 13.33 10.88 33.87
N THR A 432 14.03 9.82 33.49
CA THR A 432 14.48 9.55 32.13
C THR A 432 14.37 8.04 31.87
N ILE A 433 14.18 7.69 30.60
CA ILE A 433 14.08 6.32 30.09
C ILE A 433 15.22 5.40 30.54
N ALA A 434 16.39 5.98 30.88
CA ALA A 434 17.57 5.22 31.31
C ALA A 434 17.33 4.31 32.54
N ASN A 435 16.25 4.52 33.29
CA ASN A 435 15.91 3.77 34.48
C ASN A 435 14.75 2.77 34.28
N PHE A 436 14.24 2.62 33.06
CA PHE A 436 13.11 1.71 32.78
C PHE A 436 13.52 0.24 32.86
N ASP A 437 12.62 -0.60 33.38
CA ASP A 437 12.59 -2.02 33.08
C ASP A 437 11.66 -2.29 31.89
N MET A 438 12.26 -2.39 30.70
CA MET A 438 11.51 -2.48 29.44
C MET A 438 10.58 -3.71 29.34
N PRO A 439 11.00 -4.94 29.72
CA PRO A 439 10.07 -6.08 29.77
C PRO A 439 8.89 -5.88 30.73
N PHE A 440 9.11 -5.28 31.90
CA PHE A 440 8.06 -5.00 32.86
C PHE A 440 7.06 -3.98 32.33
N VAL A 441 7.52 -2.77 31.97
CA VAL A 441 6.63 -1.68 31.51
C VAL A 441 5.79 -2.11 30.31
N TYR A 442 6.39 -2.81 29.35
CA TYR A 442 5.70 -3.24 28.14
C TYR A 442 4.61 -4.28 28.41
N ASP A 443 4.83 -5.22 29.34
CA ASP A 443 3.78 -6.18 29.72
C ASP A 443 2.66 -5.51 30.53
N VAL A 444 2.95 -4.50 31.36
CA VAL A 444 1.91 -3.69 32.05
C VAL A 444 1.08 -2.91 31.02
N SER A 445 1.71 -2.27 30.03
CA SER A 445 1.02 -1.61 28.91
C SER A 445 0.08 -2.58 28.17
N ARG A 446 0.55 -3.81 27.89
CA ARG A 446 -0.27 -4.86 27.26
C ARG A 446 -1.44 -5.28 28.14
N ALA A 447 -1.26 -5.34 29.47
CA ALA A 447 -2.35 -5.61 30.40
C ALA A 447 -3.41 -4.49 30.37
N GLY A 448 -3.00 -3.22 30.33
CA GLY A 448 -3.91 -2.08 30.16
C GLY A 448 -4.72 -2.13 28.86
N LEU A 449 -4.06 -2.41 27.73
CA LEU A 449 -4.71 -2.58 26.42
C LEU A 449 -5.70 -3.74 26.40
N ALA A 450 -5.32 -4.88 26.97
CA ALA A 450 -6.20 -6.05 27.06
C ALA A 450 -7.44 -5.76 27.91
N THR A 451 -7.25 -5.07 29.04
CA THR A 451 -8.31 -4.71 29.98
C THR A 451 -9.32 -3.79 29.32
N ILE A 452 -8.88 -2.68 28.70
CA ILE A 452 -9.81 -1.74 28.06
C ILE A 452 -10.56 -2.38 26.89
N ALA A 453 -9.88 -3.19 26.08
CA ALA A 453 -10.51 -3.93 24.98
C ALA A 453 -11.57 -4.92 25.50
N ALA A 454 -11.27 -5.67 26.56
CA ALA A 454 -12.21 -6.59 27.19
C ALA A 454 -13.41 -5.86 27.80
N MET A 455 -13.18 -4.73 28.47
CA MET A 455 -14.23 -3.88 29.01
C MET A 455 -15.13 -3.32 27.91
N ALA A 456 -14.59 -3.06 26.72
CA ALA A 456 -15.32 -2.57 25.56
C ALA A 456 -16.08 -3.67 24.78
N ILE A 457 -15.69 -4.94 24.99
CA ILE A 457 -16.21 -6.16 24.36
C ILE A 457 -15.97 -6.13 22.84
N PRO A 458 -14.87 -6.72 22.34
CA PRO A 458 -14.59 -6.73 20.90
C PRO A 458 -15.58 -7.64 20.17
N ILE A 459 -16.09 -7.16 19.04
CA ILE A 459 -17.06 -7.85 18.17
C ILE A 459 -16.31 -8.58 17.05
N GLU A 460 -15.50 -7.81 16.31
CA GLU A 460 -14.74 -8.27 15.15
C GLU A 460 -13.55 -7.36 14.89
N ALA A 461 -12.54 -7.87 14.19
CA ALA A 461 -11.55 -7.02 13.54
C ALA A 461 -12.21 -6.35 12.31
N CYS A 462 -11.83 -5.10 12.00
CA CYS A 462 -12.30 -4.40 10.80
C CYS A 462 -12.03 -5.22 9.53
N PHE A 463 -10.86 -5.84 9.48
CA PHE A 463 -10.42 -6.70 8.39
C PHE A 463 -9.69 -7.92 8.95
N THR A 464 -9.84 -9.06 8.27
CA THR A 464 -9.19 -10.32 8.67
C THR A 464 -7.75 -10.47 8.16
N THR A 465 -7.34 -9.67 7.19
CA THR A 465 -6.01 -9.71 6.57
C THR A 465 -5.51 -8.30 6.26
N ALA A 466 -4.21 -8.08 6.41
CA ALA A 466 -3.54 -6.90 5.89
C ALA A 466 -3.26 -7.06 4.37
N PRO A 467 -3.16 -5.96 3.61
CA PRO A 467 -2.64 -6.03 2.24
C PRO A 467 -1.17 -6.46 2.25
N VAL A 468 -0.73 -7.16 1.20
CA VAL A 468 0.68 -7.48 0.96
C VAL A 468 1.21 -6.50 -0.07
N LEU A 469 2.18 -5.68 0.33
CA LEU A 469 2.72 -4.56 -0.45
C LEU A 469 4.08 -4.91 -1.06
N THR A 470 4.25 -4.59 -2.34
CA THR A 470 5.53 -4.60 -3.04
C THR A 470 5.89 -3.18 -3.45
N ALA A 471 7.16 -2.80 -3.29
CA ALA A 471 7.68 -1.51 -3.74
C ALA A 471 8.79 -1.74 -4.76
N THR A 472 8.55 -1.34 -6.01
CA THR A 472 9.45 -1.53 -7.14
C THR A 472 10.10 -0.19 -7.48
N PRO A 473 11.41 0.00 -7.22
CA PRO A 473 12.08 1.25 -7.54
C PRO A 473 12.17 1.46 -9.07
N GLY A 474 11.67 2.60 -9.55
CA GLY A 474 11.85 3.11 -10.91
C GLY A 474 12.77 4.34 -10.93
N LEU A 475 13.03 4.91 -12.11
CA LEU A 475 13.78 6.16 -12.20
C LEU A 475 12.95 7.31 -11.60
N LEU A 476 13.46 7.92 -10.52
CA LEU A 476 12.77 8.99 -9.79
C LEU A 476 11.32 8.68 -9.41
N GLN A 477 10.98 7.40 -9.31
CA GLN A 477 9.66 6.95 -8.89
C GLN A 477 9.75 5.62 -8.13
N VAL A 478 8.69 5.29 -7.40
CA VAL A 478 8.52 3.94 -6.84
C VAL A 478 7.11 3.46 -7.17
N GLN A 479 7.01 2.36 -7.91
CA GLN A 479 5.73 1.67 -8.13
C GLN A 479 5.38 0.85 -6.89
N LEU A 480 4.18 1.04 -6.37
CA LEU A 480 3.64 0.30 -5.25
C LEU A 480 2.47 -0.54 -5.74
N ASP A 481 2.52 -1.85 -5.47
CA ASP A 481 1.46 -2.80 -5.81
C ASP A 481 1.05 -3.58 -4.57
N TRP A 482 -0.25 -3.77 -4.35
CA TRP A 482 -0.73 -4.55 -3.22
C TRP A 482 -1.93 -5.44 -3.51
N THR A 483 -2.09 -6.46 -2.68
CA THR A 483 -3.20 -7.41 -2.79
C THR A 483 -4.52 -6.79 -2.32
N ALA A 484 -5.60 -7.03 -3.07
CA ALA A 484 -6.94 -6.64 -2.66
C ALA A 484 -7.36 -7.30 -1.33
N VAL A 485 -7.91 -6.50 -0.42
CA VAL A 485 -8.49 -6.94 0.85
C VAL A 485 -10.02 -6.95 0.72
N THR A 486 -10.64 -8.07 1.10
CA THR A 486 -12.12 -8.21 1.01
C THR A 486 -12.81 -7.24 1.94
N GLY A 487 -13.78 -6.48 1.42
CA GLY A 487 -14.54 -5.46 2.17
C GLY A 487 -13.86 -4.09 2.23
N ALA A 488 -12.69 -3.91 1.60
CA ALA A 488 -12.02 -2.62 1.49
C ALA A 488 -12.70 -1.76 0.42
N ASN A 489 -12.91 -0.49 0.73
CA ASN A 489 -13.42 0.51 -0.22
C ASN A 489 -12.27 1.28 -0.88
N THR A 490 -11.28 1.65 -0.08
CA THR A 490 -10.09 2.39 -0.47
C THR A 490 -8.87 1.87 0.29
N TYR A 491 -7.69 2.34 -0.10
CA TYR A 491 -6.40 2.05 0.52
C TYR A 491 -5.67 3.35 0.78
N ARG A 492 -5.12 3.51 1.98
CA ARG A 492 -4.24 4.63 2.31
C ARG A 492 -2.79 4.19 2.17
N VAL A 493 -2.01 5.01 1.48
CA VAL A 493 -0.60 4.76 1.19
C VAL A 493 0.24 5.68 2.06
N TYR A 494 1.15 5.10 2.84
CA TYR A 494 2.04 5.83 3.72
C TYR A 494 3.49 5.68 3.28
N ARG A 495 4.29 6.72 3.53
CA ARG A 495 5.73 6.74 3.27
C ARG A 495 6.52 7.23 4.49
N SER A 496 7.68 6.65 4.71
CA SER A 496 8.70 7.15 5.63
C SER A 496 10.06 7.21 4.96
N THR A 497 10.91 8.16 5.38
CA THR A 497 12.35 8.19 5.08
C THR A 497 13.20 7.76 6.28
N GLN A 498 12.58 7.50 7.43
CA GLN A 498 13.25 7.21 8.71
C GLN A 498 13.20 5.73 9.08
N GLY A 499 12.64 4.86 8.22
CA GLY A 499 12.56 3.42 8.45
C GLY A 499 11.14 2.90 8.66
N CYS A 500 11.02 1.57 8.80
CA CYS A 500 9.74 0.87 9.02
C CYS A 500 9.08 1.14 10.39
N GLN A 501 9.78 1.83 11.29
CA GLN A 501 9.29 2.30 12.59
C GLN A 501 9.39 3.83 12.69
N GLY A 502 9.69 4.50 11.57
CA GLY A 502 9.85 5.95 11.52
C GLY A 502 8.51 6.69 11.48
N GLN A 503 8.58 8.01 11.32
CA GLN A 503 7.39 8.83 11.10
C GLN A 503 6.83 8.62 9.69
N TRP A 504 5.51 8.49 9.60
CA TRP A 504 4.79 8.19 8.36
C TRP A 504 4.04 9.41 7.86
N VAL A 505 4.15 9.67 6.56
CA VAL A 505 3.37 10.66 5.84
C VAL A 505 2.42 9.92 4.90
N GLU A 506 1.14 10.27 4.96
CA GLU A 506 0.17 9.78 3.99
C GLU A 506 0.41 10.45 2.63
N LEU A 507 0.50 9.64 1.58
CA LEU A 507 0.67 10.11 0.21
C LEU A 507 -0.66 10.26 -0.49
N THR A 508 -1.55 9.28 -0.34
CA THR A 508 -2.84 9.24 -1.02
C THR A 508 -3.80 8.26 -0.36
N GLU A 509 -5.09 8.42 -0.66
CA GLU A 509 -6.13 7.41 -0.48
C GLU A 509 -6.74 7.09 -1.85
N THR A 510 -6.73 5.81 -2.25
CA THR A 510 -7.15 5.39 -3.59
C THR A 510 -7.94 4.08 -3.58
N ALA A 511 -8.88 3.91 -4.51
CA ALA A 511 -9.55 2.63 -4.76
C ALA A 511 -8.70 1.68 -5.65
N SER A 512 -7.64 2.21 -6.28
CA SER A 512 -6.68 1.42 -7.04
C SER A 512 -5.90 0.46 -6.14
N LEU A 513 -5.40 -0.63 -6.72
CA LEU A 513 -4.49 -1.59 -6.07
C LEU A 513 -3.02 -1.26 -6.32
N THR A 514 -2.77 -0.12 -6.98
CA THR A 514 -1.45 0.33 -7.36
C THR A 514 -1.34 1.84 -7.22
N TYR A 515 -0.14 2.33 -6.90
CA TYR A 515 0.20 3.74 -6.80
C TYR A 515 1.66 3.99 -7.14
N THR A 516 1.93 5.04 -7.91
CA THR A 516 3.29 5.43 -8.28
C THR A 516 3.70 6.66 -7.48
N ASP A 517 4.67 6.52 -6.57
CA ASP A 517 5.23 7.68 -5.86
C ASP A 517 6.32 8.34 -6.70
N THR A 518 5.98 9.45 -7.34
CA THR A 518 6.89 10.30 -8.13
C THR A 518 7.47 11.46 -7.30
N SER A 519 7.02 11.64 -6.05
CA SER A 519 7.43 12.74 -5.17
C SER A 519 8.70 12.44 -4.39
N ILE A 520 9.67 11.78 -5.05
CA ILE A 520 10.85 11.19 -4.41
C ILE A 520 12.15 11.78 -4.95
N THR A 521 13.23 11.57 -4.20
CA THR A 521 14.57 11.94 -4.59
C THR A 521 15.38 10.69 -4.88
N GLY A 522 15.93 10.59 -6.08
CA GLY A 522 16.82 9.50 -6.46
C GLY A 522 18.01 9.37 -5.51
N GLY A 523 18.35 8.15 -5.12
CA GLY A 523 19.38 7.80 -4.15
C GLY A 523 18.91 7.83 -2.69
N THR A 524 17.67 8.25 -2.41
CA THR A 524 17.09 8.21 -1.08
C THR A 524 16.29 6.91 -0.88
N THR A 525 16.47 6.25 0.26
CA THR A 525 15.67 5.06 0.63
C THR A 525 14.35 5.49 1.22
N TYR A 526 13.27 4.92 0.69
CA TYR A 526 11.91 5.13 1.16
C TYR A 526 11.31 3.81 1.66
N PHE A 527 10.47 3.93 2.68
CA PHE A 527 9.72 2.84 3.29
C PHE A 527 8.25 3.11 3.08
N TYR A 528 7.46 2.07 2.79
CA TYR A 528 6.04 2.20 2.48
C TYR A 528 5.20 1.21 3.28
N TYR A 529 4.00 1.66 3.63
CA TYR A 529 2.90 0.82 4.13
C TYR A 529 1.62 1.15 3.38
N VAL A 530 0.74 0.16 3.32
CA VAL A 530 -0.65 0.34 2.89
C VAL A 530 -1.58 -0.21 3.97
N GLU A 531 -2.66 0.50 4.26
CA GLU A 531 -3.78 -0.03 5.05
C GLU A 531 -5.06 0.02 4.23
N ALA A 532 -5.89 -1.02 4.37
CA ALA A 532 -7.22 -1.06 3.78
C ALA A 532 -8.20 -0.26 4.64
N VAL A 533 -9.08 0.48 4.00
CA VAL A 533 -10.06 1.37 4.64
C VAL A 533 -11.47 0.92 4.29
N HIS A 534 -12.32 0.81 5.31
CA HIS A 534 -13.73 0.46 5.14
C HIS A 534 -14.54 1.69 4.70
N SER A 535 -15.73 1.49 4.15
CA SER A 535 -16.66 2.57 3.73
C SER A 535 -16.98 3.63 4.79
N ASP A 536 -16.74 3.36 6.08
CA ASP A 536 -16.93 4.32 7.17
C ASP A 536 -15.72 5.27 7.36
N GLY A 537 -14.62 5.06 6.64
CA GLY A 537 -13.41 5.90 6.64
C GLY A 537 -12.55 5.82 7.91
N PHE A 538 -13.04 5.18 8.98
CA PHE A 538 -12.39 5.10 10.29
C PHE A 538 -11.87 3.69 10.61
N CYS A 539 -12.60 2.66 10.21
CA CYS A 539 -12.24 1.26 10.42
C CYS A 539 -11.17 0.85 9.40
N VAL A 540 -9.99 0.43 9.87
CA VAL A 540 -8.82 0.14 9.02
C VAL A 540 -8.22 -1.23 9.30
N SER A 541 -7.48 -1.80 8.34
CA SER A 541 -6.75 -3.04 8.54
C SER A 541 -5.50 -2.85 9.40
N ALA A 542 -4.83 -3.95 9.77
CA ALA A 542 -3.41 -3.83 10.10
C ALA A 542 -2.63 -3.27 8.89
N MET A 543 -1.53 -2.56 9.17
CA MET A 543 -0.60 -2.13 8.14
C MET A 543 -0.04 -3.34 7.38
N SER A 544 0.26 -3.15 6.09
CA SER A 544 0.93 -4.16 5.26
C SER A 544 2.31 -4.57 5.81
N ASN A 545 3.01 -5.46 5.12
CA ASN A 545 4.46 -5.55 5.31
C ASN A 545 5.13 -4.21 4.96
N CYS A 546 6.25 -3.91 5.62
CA CYS A 546 7.04 -2.72 5.30
C CYS A 546 7.76 -2.97 3.98
N ALA A 547 7.32 -2.31 2.92
CA ALA A 547 8.03 -2.36 1.65
C ALA A 547 9.12 -1.29 1.64
N THR A 548 10.25 -1.55 0.99
CA THR A 548 11.38 -0.63 0.95
C THR A 548 11.90 -0.52 -0.47
N ALA A 549 12.14 0.71 -0.92
CA ALA A 549 12.69 0.97 -2.24
C ALA A 549 13.70 2.13 -2.18
N THR A 550 14.82 1.96 -2.87
CA THR A 550 15.82 3.01 -3.10
C THR A 550 15.84 3.31 -4.60
N PRO A 551 14.97 4.20 -5.10
CA PRO A 551 15.06 4.66 -6.49
C PRO A 551 16.45 5.23 -6.76
N PRO A 552 17.08 4.97 -7.92
CA PRO A 552 18.45 5.36 -8.16
C PRO A 552 18.63 6.87 -8.30
N ALA A 553 19.79 7.37 -7.89
CA ALA A 553 20.18 8.75 -8.11
C ALA A 553 20.47 8.98 -9.59
N CYS A 554 19.91 10.06 -10.14
CA CYS A 554 19.97 10.35 -11.56
C CYS A 554 20.91 11.53 -11.86
N THR A 555 22.12 11.24 -12.37
CA THR A 555 23.07 12.29 -12.79
C THR A 555 22.91 12.71 -14.24
N SER A 556 22.44 11.82 -15.13
CA SER A 556 22.31 12.04 -16.58
C SER A 556 21.22 11.12 -17.15
N CYS A 557 19.96 11.52 -17.01
CA CYS A 557 18.82 10.66 -17.37
C CYS A 557 17.68 11.48 -17.95
N ALA A 558 16.84 10.82 -18.72
CA ALA A 558 15.68 11.40 -19.37
C ALA A 558 14.41 10.62 -19.00
N ALA A 559 13.28 11.30 -18.95
CA ALA A 559 11.97 10.69 -18.70
C ALA A 559 10.90 11.26 -19.63
N TYR A 560 9.83 10.51 -19.82
CA TYR A 560 8.64 10.97 -20.50
C TYR A 560 7.99 12.11 -19.70
N GLN A 561 7.52 13.14 -20.40
CA GLN A 561 6.73 14.21 -19.80
C GLN A 561 5.25 13.80 -19.81
N ALA A 562 4.69 13.48 -18.65
CA ALA A 562 3.29 13.09 -18.51
C ALA A 562 2.33 14.11 -19.15
N GLY A 563 1.36 13.61 -19.92
CA GLY A 563 0.36 14.43 -20.63
C GLY A 563 0.87 15.13 -21.89
N SER A 564 2.11 14.85 -22.32
CA SER A 564 2.69 15.43 -23.55
C SER A 564 2.42 14.64 -24.83
N ALA A 565 1.70 13.52 -24.73
CA ALA A 565 1.36 12.68 -25.87
C ALA A 565 0.23 13.33 -26.68
N ALA A 566 0.44 13.53 -27.99
CA ALA A 566 -0.55 14.09 -28.88
C ALA A 566 -0.52 13.41 -30.25
N ILE A 567 -1.69 13.09 -30.79
CA ILE A 567 -1.82 12.66 -32.18
C ILE A 567 -1.53 13.86 -33.07
N THR A 568 -0.58 13.72 -33.99
CA THR A 568 -0.11 14.81 -34.86
C THR A 568 -0.49 14.62 -36.32
N GLN A 569 -0.77 13.38 -36.73
CA GLN A 569 -1.18 13.05 -38.08
C GLN A 569 -1.99 11.76 -38.08
N ILE A 570 -3.02 11.70 -38.93
CA ILE A 570 -3.76 10.49 -39.27
C ILE A 570 -3.72 10.36 -40.80
N THR A 571 -3.49 9.15 -41.29
CA THR A 571 -3.39 8.84 -42.72
C THR A 571 -4.12 7.54 -43.02
N GLY A 572 -4.98 7.58 -44.04
CA GLY A 572 -5.91 6.48 -44.33
C GLY A 572 -7.34 6.98 -44.19
N GLY A 573 -8.30 6.05 -44.16
CA GLY A 573 -9.67 6.34 -43.75
C GLY A 573 -10.37 7.51 -44.45
N ASP A 574 -11.12 8.27 -43.66
CA ASP A 574 -11.97 9.38 -44.09
C ASP A 574 -11.36 10.77 -43.87
N ALA A 575 -10.15 10.81 -43.31
CA ALA A 575 -9.33 11.99 -43.06
C ALA A 575 -9.89 12.94 -41.99
N ASP A 576 -10.50 12.40 -40.94
CA ASP A 576 -10.81 13.14 -39.72
C ASP A 576 -9.58 13.28 -38.79
N THR A 577 -9.80 13.73 -37.55
CA THR A 577 -8.74 13.95 -36.55
C THR A 577 -8.70 12.91 -35.44
N PHE A 578 -9.45 11.80 -35.54
CA PHE A 578 -9.52 10.74 -34.55
C PHE A 578 -9.05 9.41 -35.13
N PRO A 579 -8.34 8.58 -34.36
CA PRO A 579 -7.85 7.32 -34.91
C PRO A 579 -8.96 6.26 -34.97
N ASP A 580 -9.28 5.76 -36.17
CA ASP A 580 -10.31 4.74 -36.41
C ASP A 580 -9.78 3.46 -37.12
N ASN A 581 -10.66 2.48 -37.36
CA ASN A 581 -10.25 1.24 -38.03
C ASN A 581 -9.68 1.50 -39.43
N CYS A 582 -8.63 0.76 -39.77
CA CYS A 582 -7.95 0.83 -41.07
C CYS A 582 -7.16 2.15 -41.31
N GLU A 583 -6.89 2.92 -40.26
CA GLU A 583 -6.03 4.10 -40.30
C GLU A 583 -4.66 3.86 -39.68
N THR A 584 -3.70 4.68 -40.12
CA THR A 584 -2.40 4.85 -39.47
C THR A 584 -2.38 6.21 -38.78
N ALA A 585 -2.07 6.23 -37.48
CA ALA A 585 -1.93 7.46 -36.71
C ALA A 585 -0.49 7.66 -36.22
N THR A 586 -0.01 8.89 -36.30
CA THR A 586 1.28 9.35 -35.77
C THR A 586 1.05 10.07 -34.45
N THR A 587 1.63 9.56 -33.37
CA THR A 587 1.64 10.22 -32.06
C THR A 587 3.03 10.76 -31.73
N GLN A 588 3.07 12.00 -31.27
CA GLN A 588 4.26 12.64 -30.73
C GLN A 588 4.24 12.60 -29.20
N VAL A 589 5.38 12.30 -28.59
CA VAL A 589 5.59 12.37 -27.14
C VAL A 589 6.80 13.27 -26.84
N THR A 590 6.76 13.97 -25.70
CA THR A 590 7.87 14.80 -25.25
C THR A 590 8.68 14.08 -24.17
N VAL A 591 9.99 14.09 -24.32
CA VAL A 591 10.96 13.56 -23.36
C VAL A 591 11.76 14.72 -22.77
N GLU A 592 11.91 14.74 -21.45
CA GLU A 592 12.64 15.78 -20.71
C GLU A 592 13.88 15.21 -20.02
N ASN A 593 14.99 15.95 -20.04
CA ASN A 593 16.14 15.65 -19.17
C ASN A 593 15.93 16.22 -17.77
N ILE A 594 15.60 15.32 -16.84
CA ILE A 594 15.37 15.60 -15.42
C ILE A 594 16.63 15.41 -14.55
N GLY A 595 17.75 15.00 -15.15
CA GLY A 595 19.02 14.80 -14.46
C GLY A 595 19.84 16.09 -14.27
N SER A 596 20.97 15.96 -13.57
CA SER A 596 21.90 17.08 -13.33
C SER A 596 22.95 17.28 -14.45
N GLY A 597 22.93 16.45 -15.47
CA GLY A 597 23.90 16.38 -16.58
C GLY A 597 23.20 15.95 -17.87
N THR A 598 23.84 16.16 -19.02
CA THR A 598 23.26 15.82 -20.32
C THR A 598 22.92 14.34 -20.39
N ALA A 599 21.67 14.02 -20.73
CA ALA A 599 21.23 12.66 -21.04
C ALA A 599 21.71 12.34 -22.45
N VAL A 600 22.60 11.35 -22.59
CA VAL A 600 23.28 11.02 -23.85
C VAL A 600 22.59 9.82 -24.48
N ASN A 601 22.43 9.82 -25.81
CA ASN A 601 21.83 8.71 -26.57
C ASN A 601 20.52 8.19 -25.94
N THR A 602 19.53 9.08 -25.85
CA THR A 602 18.25 8.80 -25.20
C THR A 602 17.35 8.00 -26.13
N GLN A 603 16.97 6.79 -25.74
CA GLN A 603 16.14 5.89 -26.53
C GLN A 603 14.72 5.81 -25.95
N VAL A 604 13.70 5.75 -26.81
CA VAL A 604 12.29 5.69 -26.42
C VAL A 604 11.63 4.47 -27.04
N THR A 605 11.14 3.54 -26.22
CA THR A 605 10.38 2.38 -26.68
C THR A 605 8.90 2.62 -26.38
N VAL A 606 8.02 2.39 -27.34
CA VAL A 606 6.57 2.43 -27.13
C VAL A 606 5.95 1.08 -27.51
N THR A 607 5.05 0.59 -26.68
CA THR A 607 4.32 -0.66 -26.90
C THR A 607 2.84 -0.48 -26.58
N SER A 608 1.98 -1.32 -27.15
CA SER A 608 0.57 -1.42 -26.74
C SER A 608 0.23 -2.90 -26.57
N ALA A 609 -0.60 -3.21 -25.58
CA ALA A 609 -1.15 -4.55 -25.37
C ALA A 609 -2.45 -4.77 -26.17
N GLU A 610 -2.98 -3.72 -26.81
CA GLU A 610 -4.27 -3.77 -27.48
C GLU A 610 -4.18 -4.62 -28.77
N PRO A 611 -5.04 -5.65 -28.93
CA PRO A 611 -4.94 -6.59 -30.04
C PRO A 611 -5.34 -6.01 -31.40
N PHE A 612 -5.93 -4.81 -31.40
CA PHE A 612 -6.31 -4.04 -32.59
C PHE A 612 -5.35 -2.88 -32.87
N VAL A 613 -4.33 -2.65 -32.04
CA VAL A 613 -3.28 -1.66 -32.28
C VAL A 613 -2.00 -2.38 -32.72
N SER A 614 -1.34 -1.89 -33.76
CA SER A 614 -0.05 -2.41 -34.19
C SER A 614 0.92 -1.25 -34.40
N ILE A 615 1.91 -1.13 -33.51
CA ILE A 615 3.00 -0.15 -33.67
C ILE A 615 3.76 -0.45 -34.97
N THR A 616 3.79 0.51 -35.88
CA THR A 616 4.47 0.37 -37.18
C THR A 616 5.84 1.04 -37.17
N THR A 617 6.05 2.05 -36.31
CA THR A 617 7.38 2.62 -36.09
C THR A 617 8.31 1.62 -35.40
N PRO A 618 9.50 1.36 -35.97
CA PRO A 618 10.51 0.53 -35.31
C PRO A 618 10.90 1.13 -33.96
N MET A 619 10.93 0.28 -32.94
CA MET A 619 11.35 0.66 -31.60
C MET A 619 12.74 0.09 -31.28
N PRO A 620 13.55 0.78 -30.46
CA PRO A 620 13.32 2.11 -29.88
C PRO A 620 13.59 3.27 -30.87
N ILE A 621 13.07 4.45 -30.54
CA ILE A 621 13.27 5.72 -31.24
C ILE A 621 14.37 6.52 -30.53
N ASP A 622 15.36 6.98 -31.28
CA ASP A 622 16.43 7.83 -30.76
C ASP A 622 15.96 9.29 -30.61
N ALA A 623 15.89 9.75 -29.37
CA ALA A 623 15.64 11.15 -29.00
C ALA A 623 16.93 11.99 -28.92
N GLY A 624 18.10 11.35 -29.11
CA GLY A 624 19.42 11.97 -29.11
C GLY A 624 19.88 12.42 -27.72
N ASP A 625 20.84 13.35 -27.74
CA ASP A 625 21.37 13.97 -26.53
C ASP A 625 20.45 15.11 -26.07
N ILE A 626 19.96 15.02 -24.84
CA ILE A 626 19.06 16.02 -24.25
C ILE A 626 19.84 16.77 -23.17
N THR A 627 20.08 18.06 -23.37
CA THR A 627 20.74 18.91 -22.37
C THR A 627 19.85 19.15 -21.16
N VAL A 628 20.47 19.44 -20.00
CA VAL A 628 19.73 19.65 -18.73
C VAL A 628 18.64 20.71 -18.90
N GLY A 629 17.41 20.38 -18.51
CA GLY A 629 16.23 21.26 -18.61
C GLY A 629 15.75 21.52 -20.03
N SER A 630 16.21 20.74 -21.02
CA SER A 630 15.70 20.75 -22.40
C SER A 630 14.81 19.54 -22.64
N THR A 631 13.97 19.62 -23.67
CA THR A 631 13.10 18.54 -24.12
C THR A 631 13.47 18.08 -25.54
N ALA A 632 13.10 16.84 -25.86
CA ALA A 632 13.14 16.28 -27.20
C ALA A 632 11.78 15.65 -27.52
N ASN A 633 11.27 15.91 -28.72
CA ASN A 633 10.02 15.32 -29.18
C ASN A 633 10.35 14.14 -30.09
N VAL A 634 9.74 12.99 -29.80
CA VAL A 634 9.81 11.81 -30.67
C VAL A 634 8.42 11.45 -31.15
N SER A 635 8.31 10.92 -32.36
CA SER A 635 7.03 10.55 -32.96
C SER A 635 7.05 9.11 -33.42
N PHE A 636 5.93 8.43 -33.26
CA PHE A 636 5.76 7.05 -33.65
C PHE A 636 4.40 6.85 -34.32
N ASP A 637 4.40 5.96 -35.29
CA ASP A 637 3.26 5.56 -36.10
C ASP A 637 2.72 4.21 -35.61
N TYR A 638 1.41 4.05 -35.69
CA TYR A 638 0.71 2.80 -35.41
C TYR A 638 -0.53 2.66 -36.29
N ASP A 639 -0.89 1.41 -36.58
CA ASP A 639 -2.10 1.05 -37.31
C ASP A 639 -3.19 0.62 -36.32
N ILE A 640 -4.43 0.98 -36.65
CA ILE A 640 -5.62 0.65 -35.84
C ILE A 640 -6.53 -0.25 -36.67
N GLY A 641 -7.05 -1.29 -36.03
CA GLY A 641 -7.96 -2.23 -36.67
C GLY A 641 -7.36 -3.08 -37.81
N PRO A 642 -6.08 -3.53 -37.80
CA PRO A 642 -5.54 -4.27 -38.93
C PRO A 642 -6.23 -5.63 -39.11
N GLY A 643 -6.74 -5.89 -40.32
CA GLY A 643 -7.29 -7.19 -40.70
C GLY A 643 -8.66 -7.50 -40.06
N SER A 644 -8.75 -8.52 -39.20
CA SER A 644 -10.01 -8.96 -38.56
C SER A 644 -10.19 -8.45 -37.13
N ASN A 645 -9.15 -7.88 -36.53
CA ASN A 645 -9.19 -7.32 -35.18
C ASN A 645 -9.47 -5.83 -35.33
N LYS A 646 -10.69 -5.41 -35.04
CA LYS A 646 -11.13 -4.01 -35.10
C LYS A 646 -11.34 -3.51 -33.68
N ALA A 647 -11.08 -2.24 -33.44
CA ALA A 647 -11.55 -1.64 -32.21
C ALA A 647 -13.08 -1.57 -32.22
N THR A 648 -13.67 -1.55 -31.04
CA THR A 648 -15.08 -1.30 -30.81
C THR A 648 -15.32 0.19 -30.61
N CYS A 649 -16.53 0.66 -30.86
CA CYS A 649 -16.84 2.09 -30.74
C CYS A 649 -16.42 2.66 -29.38
N MET A 650 -15.65 3.75 -29.41
CA MET A 650 -15.11 4.42 -28.23
C MET A 650 -14.28 3.50 -27.32
N GLU A 651 -13.56 2.53 -27.89
CA GLU A 651 -12.69 1.64 -27.13
C GLU A 651 -11.47 2.41 -26.61
N ALA A 652 -11.23 2.32 -25.30
CA ALA A 652 -10.03 2.87 -24.70
C ALA A 652 -8.84 1.94 -24.98
N GLY A 653 -7.67 2.50 -25.22
CA GLY A 653 -6.43 1.72 -25.27
C GLY A 653 -5.25 2.46 -24.70
N THR A 654 -4.32 1.69 -24.16
CA THR A 654 -3.16 2.18 -23.42
C THR A 654 -1.87 1.88 -24.18
N PHE A 655 -0.96 2.85 -24.19
CA PHE A 655 0.42 2.69 -24.65
C PHE A 655 1.36 2.74 -23.44
N ALA A 656 2.30 1.80 -23.39
CA ALA A 656 3.43 1.83 -22.46
C ALA A 656 4.66 2.42 -23.14
N ILE A 657 5.31 3.38 -22.48
CA ILE A 657 6.52 4.07 -22.94
C ILE A 657 7.68 3.77 -21.99
N SER A 658 8.87 3.53 -22.54
CA SER A 658 10.11 3.29 -21.80
C SER A 658 11.19 4.21 -22.35
N VAL A 659 11.64 5.19 -21.57
CA VAL A 659 12.71 6.13 -21.93
C VAL A 659 14.02 5.70 -21.27
N GLN A 660 15.10 5.60 -22.04
CA GLN A 660 16.36 5.03 -21.60
C GLN A 660 17.53 5.85 -22.16
N ALA A 661 18.10 6.74 -21.34
CA ALA A 661 19.38 7.38 -21.65
C ALA A 661 20.57 6.43 -21.44
N GLN A 662 21.70 6.69 -22.08
CA GLN A 662 22.92 5.92 -21.89
C GLN A 662 23.38 5.96 -20.42
N GLY A 663 23.41 4.78 -19.78
CA GLY A 663 23.83 4.65 -18.37
C GLY A 663 22.75 5.00 -17.34
N GLN A 664 21.54 5.36 -17.77
CA GLN A 664 20.36 5.38 -16.90
C GLN A 664 19.98 3.93 -16.56
N THR A 665 19.69 3.61 -15.30
CA THR A 665 19.15 2.28 -14.96
C THR A 665 18.40 2.40 -13.63
N PRO A 666 17.11 2.05 -13.56
CA PRO A 666 16.27 1.50 -14.64
C PRO A 666 15.85 2.56 -15.68
N ALA A 667 15.21 2.12 -16.76
CA ALA A 667 14.51 3.00 -17.69
C ALA A 667 13.42 3.80 -16.95
N ALA A 668 13.04 4.93 -17.53
CA ALA A 668 11.88 5.69 -17.09
C ALA A 668 10.66 5.18 -17.86
N ASP A 669 9.93 4.27 -17.21
CA ASP A 669 8.75 3.63 -17.76
C ASP A 669 7.48 4.36 -17.31
N ASP A 670 6.55 4.59 -18.23
CA ASP A 670 5.26 5.25 -18.00
C ASP A 670 4.20 4.74 -18.99
N THR A 671 2.96 5.22 -18.89
CA THR A 671 1.85 4.90 -19.81
C THR A 671 1.02 6.14 -20.15
N PHE A 672 0.36 6.14 -21.31
CA PHE A 672 -0.70 7.10 -21.65
C PHE A 672 -1.84 6.42 -22.41
N ASP A 673 -3.04 6.98 -22.31
CA ASP A 673 -4.28 6.42 -22.86
C ASP A 673 -4.83 7.23 -24.03
N PHE A 674 -5.47 6.55 -24.97
CA PHE A 674 -6.26 7.14 -26.06
C PHE A 674 -7.62 6.44 -26.20
N THR A 675 -8.54 7.06 -26.92
CA THR A 675 -9.82 6.47 -27.33
C THR A 675 -9.84 6.28 -28.84
N PHE A 676 -10.23 5.09 -29.29
CA PHE A 676 -10.27 4.67 -30.69
C PHE A 676 -11.71 4.54 -31.21
N GLU A 677 -11.88 4.50 -32.54
CA GLU A 677 -13.18 4.35 -33.22
C GLU A 677 -14.15 5.47 -32.84
N VAL A 678 -13.67 6.69 -33.02
CA VAL A 678 -14.42 7.91 -32.81
C VAL A 678 -14.44 8.66 -34.13
N ASP A 679 -15.62 9.00 -34.64
CA ASP A 679 -15.78 9.94 -35.76
C ASP A 679 -16.10 11.32 -35.16
N GLY A 680 -15.34 12.32 -35.59
CA GLY A 680 -15.57 13.71 -35.24
C GLY A 680 -16.38 14.44 -36.29
N THR A 681 -17.71 14.53 -36.13
CA THR A 681 -18.48 15.45 -36.98
C THR A 681 -18.23 16.89 -36.54
N SER A 682 -17.29 17.55 -37.21
CA SER A 682 -17.06 18.99 -37.05
C SER A 682 -18.24 19.77 -37.59
N GLY A 683 -18.86 20.60 -36.74
CA GLY A 683 -19.98 21.42 -37.13
C GLY A 683 -20.73 22.04 -35.96
N ASP A 684 -21.85 22.66 -36.29
CA ASP A 684 -22.77 23.21 -35.30
C ASP A 684 -23.71 22.11 -34.84
N ILE A 685 -23.80 21.89 -33.52
CA ILE A 685 -24.76 20.97 -32.91
C ILE A 685 -25.96 21.78 -32.43
N THR A 686 -27.18 21.30 -32.68
CA THR A 686 -28.39 21.83 -32.06
C THR A 686 -29.14 20.68 -31.41
N TRP A 687 -29.37 20.79 -30.09
CA TRP A 687 -30.24 19.90 -29.32
C TRP A 687 -31.64 20.50 -29.30
N GLU A 688 -32.55 19.92 -30.09
CA GLU A 688 -33.88 20.46 -30.39
C GLU A 688 -34.91 20.12 -29.29
N PHE A 689 -34.67 19.09 -28.48
CA PHE A 689 -35.58 18.60 -27.43
C PHE A 689 -37.00 18.24 -27.89
N GLU A 690 -37.14 17.84 -29.15
CA GLU A 690 -38.42 17.51 -29.79
C GLU A 690 -38.94 16.06 -29.59
N PRO A 691 -38.09 15.02 -29.42
CA PRO A 691 -38.55 13.64 -29.30
C PRO A 691 -39.54 13.41 -28.13
N LEU A 692 -40.45 12.44 -28.31
CA LEU A 692 -41.40 12.03 -27.24
C LEU A 692 -40.71 11.34 -26.04
N THR A 693 -39.47 10.88 -26.23
CA THR A 693 -38.71 10.09 -25.26
C THR A 693 -37.23 10.51 -25.28
N GLY A 694 -36.74 11.10 -24.18
CA GLY A 694 -35.32 11.43 -23.98
C GLY A 694 -34.99 12.93 -24.08
N LEU A 695 -33.82 13.32 -23.57
CA LEU A 695 -33.30 14.70 -23.60
C LEU A 695 -32.13 14.83 -24.60
N GLU A 696 -32.19 14.11 -25.72
CA GLU A 696 -31.17 14.17 -26.79
C GLU A 696 -29.72 14.00 -26.31
N GLY A 697 -29.54 13.04 -25.39
CA GLY A 697 -28.23 12.72 -24.81
C GLY A 697 -27.87 13.51 -23.56
N TRP A 698 -28.64 14.54 -23.20
CA TRP A 698 -28.49 15.20 -21.91
C TRP A 698 -28.93 14.28 -20.76
N THR A 699 -28.20 14.31 -19.66
CA THR A 699 -28.48 13.51 -18.46
C THR A 699 -28.84 14.42 -17.29
N VAL A 700 -29.83 14.01 -16.49
CA VAL A 700 -30.21 14.74 -15.27
C VAL A 700 -29.41 14.15 -14.11
N GLU A 701 -28.48 14.92 -13.57
CA GLU A 701 -27.61 14.51 -12.46
C GLU A 701 -28.33 14.68 -11.11
N GLN A 702 -29.08 15.77 -10.95
CA GLN A 702 -29.80 16.10 -9.71
C GLN A 702 -31.10 16.85 -10.03
N GLY A 703 -32.13 16.67 -9.22
CA GLY A 703 -33.40 17.42 -9.35
C GLY A 703 -34.21 17.06 -10.60
N THR A 704 -34.92 18.05 -11.14
CA THR A 704 -35.89 17.91 -12.23
C THR A 704 -35.46 18.71 -13.44
N TRP A 705 -35.17 18.02 -14.55
CA TRP A 705 -35.15 18.59 -15.88
C TRP A 705 -35.98 17.70 -16.81
N VAL A 706 -37.15 18.17 -17.23
CA VAL A 706 -38.11 17.32 -17.98
C VAL A 706 -38.71 18.04 -19.17
N LEU A 707 -39.03 17.27 -20.21
CA LEU A 707 -39.71 17.78 -21.41
C LEU A 707 -41.10 18.33 -21.07
N SER A 708 -41.41 19.49 -21.65
CA SER A 708 -42.63 20.24 -21.44
C SER A 708 -43.17 20.82 -22.73
N SER A 709 -44.49 20.82 -22.87
CA SER A 709 -45.19 21.57 -23.91
C SER A 709 -45.82 22.87 -23.38
N ALA A 710 -45.52 23.26 -22.13
CA ALA A 710 -46.17 24.39 -21.47
C ALA A 710 -45.64 25.75 -21.96
N ARG A 711 -44.34 25.82 -22.27
CA ARG A 711 -43.67 26.99 -22.86
C ARG A 711 -42.81 26.48 -24.02
N VAL A 712 -43.10 26.90 -25.23
CA VAL A 712 -42.33 26.50 -26.44
C VAL A 712 -41.79 27.75 -27.10
N ASN A 713 -40.57 27.70 -27.64
CA ASN A 713 -39.99 28.84 -28.33
C ASN A 713 -40.67 29.03 -29.70
N THR A 714 -40.95 30.28 -30.09
CA THR A 714 -41.78 30.59 -31.29
C THR A 714 -41.10 30.29 -32.64
N GLY A 715 -39.98 29.55 -32.63
CA GLY A 715 -39.15 29.20 -33.79
C GLY A 715 -39.55 27.93 -34.55
N GLY A 716 -40.56 27.18 -34.09
CA GLY A 716 -40.98 25.93 -34.72
C GLY A 716 -40.93 24.70 -33.81
N SER A 717 -40.37 24.85 -32.61
CA SER A 717 -40.33 23.82 -31.58
C SER A 717 -41.75 23.47 -31.06
N THR A 718 -41.95 22.22 -30.68
CA THR A 718 -43.17 21.71 -30.04
C THR A 718 -42.99 21.45 -28.55
N ARG A 719 -41.75 21.52 -28.04
CA ARG A 719 -41.38 21.20 -26.65
C ARG A 719 -40.20 22.03 -26.17
N SER A 720 -39.98 22.06 -24.87
CA SER A 720 -38.77 22.60 -24.23
C SER A 720 -38.45 21.77 -22.98
N VAL A 721 -37.27 21.94 -22.40
CA VAL A 721 -36.91 21.33 -21.11
C VAL A 721 -37.12 22.34 -20.00
N HIS A 722 -37.77 21.95 -18.90
CA HIS A 722 -37.95 22.82 -17.74
C HIS A 722 -37.29 22.28 -16.47
N SER A 723 -36.89 23.19 -15.60
CA SER A 723 -36.48 22.93 -14.23
C SER A 723 -37.66 22.75 -13.26
N SER A 724 -37.42 22.40 -12.00
CA SER A 724 -38.45 22.27 -10.96
C SER A 724 -39.36 23.51 -10.89
N GLN A 725 -40.67 23.27 -10.88
CA GLN A 725 -41.69 24.33 -10.97
C GLN A 725 -42.39 24.57 -9.64
N SER A 726 -42.53 25.84 -9.25
CA SER A 726 -43.31 26.26 -8.08
C SER A 726 -42.91 25.53 -6.79
N LEU A 727 -41.61 25.28 -6.65
CA LEU A 727 -40.98 24.69 -5.48
C LEU A 727 -39.86 25.61 -5.00
N ASN A 728 -39.68 25.65 -3.67
CA ASN A 728 -38.58 26.34 -3.00
C ASN A 728 -37.49 25.32 -2.65
N GLU A 729 -36.27 25.80 -2.39
CA GLU A 729 -35.12 24.96 -1.98
C GLU A 729 -34.76 23.78 -2.92
N GLN A 730 -35.03 23.90 -4.22
CA GLN A 730 -34.65 22.90 -5.21
C GLN A 730 -33.26 23.19 -5.80
N CYS A 731 -32.56 22.13 -6.19
CA CYS A 731 -31.36 22.16 -7.01
C CYS A 731 -31.54 21.16 -8.15
N ASP A 732 -31.57 21.67 -9.37
CA ASP A 732 -31.71 20.88 -10.59
C ASP A 732 -30.44 21.01 -11.42
N VAL A 733 -29.86 19.88 -11.83
CA VAL A 733 -28.60 19.79 -12.57
C VAL A 733 -28.78 18.85 -13.75
N MET A 734 -28.43 19.32 -14.95
CA MET A 734 -28.34 18.48 -16.15
C MET A 734 -27.02 18.71 -16.89
N LEU A 735 -26.50 17.64 -17.49
CA LEU A 735 -25.22 17.60 -18.21
C LEU A 735 -25.45 17.30 -19.69
N SER A 736 -24.72 17.96 -20.57
CA SER A 736 -24.73 17.67 -22.01
C SER A 736 -23.99 16.37 -22.33
N PRO A 737 -24.18 15.81 -23.54
CA PRO A 737 -23.17 14.94 -24.14
C PRO A 737 -21.80 15.62 -24.15
N GLU A 738 -20.77 14.80 -24.17
CA GLU A 738 -19.39 15.25 -24.27
C GLU A 738 -19.07 15.73 -25.69
N ILE A 739 -18.34 16.84 -25.79
CA ILE A 739 -17.96 17.50 -27.05
C ILE A 739 -16.54 18.06 -26.92
N ILE A 740 -15.88 18.33 -28.04
CA ILE A 740 -14.59 19.04 -28.04
C ILE A 740 -14.82 20.46 -28.53
N ALA A 741 -14.41 21.44 -27.72
CA ALA A 741 -14.48 22.86 -28.08
C ALA A 741 -13.27 23.28 -28.92
N ASN A 742 -13.50 24.21 -29.84
CA ASN A 742 -12.52 24.90 -30.65
C ASN A 742 -12.39 26.36 -30.21
N SER A 743 -11.34 27.04 -30.70
CA SER A 743 -11.07 28.46 -30.44
C SER A 743 -12.19 29.42 -30.82
N THR A 744 -13.20 29.00 -31.61
CA THR A 744 -14.35 29.83 -31.96
C THR A 744 -15.69 29.30 -31.43
N THR A 745 -15.66 28.31 -30.54
CA THR A 745 -16.87 27.70 -29.97
C THR A 745 -17.71 28.70 -29.19
N GLN A 746 -19.01 28.74 -29.54
CA GLN A 746 -20.01 29.51 -28.82
C GLN A 746 -21.22 28.66 -28.51
N LEU A 747 -21.64 28.68 -27.24
CA LEU A 747 -22.86 28.06 -26.77
C LEU A 747 -23.98 29.09 -26.77
N THR A 748 -25.12 28.76 -27.38
CA THR A 748 -26.35 29.56 -27.35
C THR A 748 -27.45 28.75 -26.70
N ILE A 749 -27.99 29.29 -25.60
CA ILE A 749 -29.12 28.72 -24.86
C ILE A 749 -30.31 29.67 -25.05
N PRO A 750 -31.29 29.31 -25.88
CA PRO A 750 -32.61 29.90 -25.81
C PRO A 750 -33.24 29.54 -24.47
N ASN A 751 -33.65 30.57 -23.72
CA ASN A 751 -34.16 30.42 -22.36
C ASN A 751 -35.39 31.29 -22.11
N TRP A 752 -36.27 30.83 -21.23
CA TRP A 752 -37.40 31.57 -20.69
C TRP A 752 -37.38 31.45 -19.17
N TYR A 753 -37.52 32.60 -18.49
CA TYR A 753 -37.48 32.68 -17.04
C TYR A 753 -38.81 33.19 -16.49
N ALA A 754 -39.36 32.48 -15.51
CA ALA A 754 -40.26 33.06 -14.53
C ALA A 754 -39.73 32.66 -13.15
N ILE A 755 -38.91 33.57 -12.63
CA ILE A 755 -38.25 33.48 -11.34
C ILE A 755 -38.59 34.74 -10.56
N GLU A 756 -38.41 34.70 -9.25
CA GLU A 756 -38.83 35.80 -8.38
C GLU A 756 -38.23 37.17 -8.77
N PRO A 757 -39.06 38.22 -8.96
CA PRO A 757 -38.55 39.56 -9.18
C PRO A 757 -38.17 40.24 -7.86
N GLN A 758 -36.88 40.58 -7.64
CA GLN A 758 -36.51 41.42 -6.48
C GLN A 758 -36.23 42.89 -6.81
N SER A 759 -36.61 43.73 -5.84
CA SER A 759 -36.36 45.16 -5.79
C SER A 759 -34.87 45.49 -5.83
N ALA A 760 -34.41 45.92 -7.00
CA ALA A 760 -33.29 46.84 -7.19
C ALA A 760 -31.84 46.40 -6.86
N ALA A 761 -31.46 45.11 -6.92
CA ALA A 761 -30.10 44.66 -7.37
C ALA A 761 -29.79 43.15 -7.21
N THR A 762 -30.59 42.36 -6.48
CA THR A 762 -30.30 40.94 -6.17
C THR A 762 -31.46 40.05 -6.62
N TRP A 763 -31.20 38.91 -7.25
CA TRP A 763 -32.19 37.90 -7.64
C TRP A 763 -31.75 36.59 -6.96
N TYR A 764 -32.67 35.86 -6.35
CA TYR A 764 -32.33 34.71 -5.48
C TYR A 764 -32.33 33.40 -6.25
N ASP A 765 -33.43 33.08 -6.91
CA ASP A 765 -33.50 32.00 -7.89
C ASP A 765 -32.52 32.24 -9.04
N ARG A 766 -31.69 31.23 -9.36
CA ARG A 766 -30.65 31.39 -10.37
C ARG A 766 -30.27 30.16 -11.14
N ALA A 767 -29.82 30.39 -12.38
CA ALA A 767 -29.17 29.38 -13.19
C ALA A 767 -27.70 29.72 -13.47
N ASN A 768 -26.84 28.71 -13.50
CA ASN A 768 -25.41 28.82 -13.80
C ASN A 768 -25.05 27.82 -14.91
N VAL A 769 -24.11 28.20 -15.79
CA VAL A 769 -23.47 27.25 -16.72
C VAL A 769 -22.07 26.98 -16.19
N HIS A 770 -21.77 25.70 -15.96
CA HIS A 770 -20.40 25.25 -15.76
C HIS A 770 -19.95 24.47 -16.99
N ILE A 771 -18.67 24.61 -17.33
CA ILE A 771 -18.00 23.74 -18.28
C ILE A 771 -17.14 22.79 -17.47
N ILE A 772 -17.40 21.50 -17.64
CA ILE A 772 -16.64 20.42 -17.02
C ILE A 772 -15.61 19.96 -18.02
N ASP A 773 -14.33 20.14 -17.71
CA ASP A 773 -13.25 19.43 -18.39
C ASP A 773 -13.30 17.97 -17.94
N THR A 774 -13.60 17.06 -18.86
CA THR A 774 -13.84 15.65 -18.52
C THR A 774 -12.56 14.89 -18.21
N ALA A 775 -11.40 15.39 -18.61
CA ALA A 775 -10.11 14.78 -18.27
C ALA A 775 -9.71 15.10 -16.82
N THR A 776 -9.95 16.33 -16.36
CA THR A 776 -9.55 16.78 -15.02
C THR A 776 -10.68 16.81 -14.00
N SER A 777 -11.94 16.62 -14.44
CA SER A 777 -13.15 16.84 -13.65
C SER A 777 -13.30 18.27 -13.09
N ASN A 778 -12.49 19.23 -13.58
CA ASN A 778 -12.56 20.62 -13.15
C ASN A 778 -13.82 21.28 -13.70
N ARG A 779 -14.57 21.94 -12.81
CA ARG A 779 -15.78 22.69 -13.15
C ARG A 779 -15.46 24.18 -13.21
N THR A 780 -15.67 24.79 -14.37
CA THR A 780 -15.43 26.22 -14.58
C THR A 780 -16.74 26.95 -14.85
N LEU A 781 -17.11 27.89 -13.98
CA LEU A 781 -18.26 28.77 -14.20
C LEU A 781 -18.03 29.69 -15.40
N VAL A 782 -18.92 29.66 -16.40
CA VAL A 782 -18.87 30.56 -17.56
C VAL A 782 -20.03 31.56 -17.52
N ASN A 783 -19.70 32.80 -17.81
CA ASN A 783 -20.67 33.89 -17.83
C ASN A 783 -21.15 34.15 -19.27
N PRO A 784 -22.43 34.49 -19.49
CA PRO A 784 -22.91 34.80 -20.82
C PRO A 784 -22.32 36.13 -21.33
N LEU A 785 -21.95 36.17 -22.60
CA LEU A 785 -21.53 37.37 -23.35
C LEU A 785 -22.62 38.45 -23.41
N SER A 786 -23.89 38.03 -23.32
CA SER A 786 -25.03 38.93 -23.22
C SER A 786 -26.07 38.36 -22.25
N GLY A 787 -26.49 39.19 -21.30
CA GLY A 787 -27.39 38.80 -20.22
C GLY A 787 -27.20 39.72 -19.02
N LYS A 788 -28.16 39.75 -18.10
CA LYS A 788 -27.95 40.42 -16.82
C LYS A 788 -27.39 39.43 -15.81
N LEU A 789 -26.10 39.54 -15.53
CA LEU A 789 -25.46 38.89 -14.38
C LEU A 789 -25.88 39.58 -13.09
N TYR A 790 -26.09 38.82 -12.02
CA TYR A 790 -26.34 39.37 -10.69
C TYR A 790 -25.38 38.76 -9.68
N GLN A 791 -24.94 39.62 -8.75
CA GLN A 791 -24.04 39.26 -7.66
C GLN A 791 -24.86 38.84 -6.44
N THR A 792 -24.24 38.00 -5.60
CA THR A 792 -24.84 37.48 -4.38
C THR A 792 -24.87 38.55 -3.30
N GLY A 793 -26.03 38.72 -2.65
CA GLY A 793 -26.17 39.53 -1.44
C GLY A 793 -25.86 38.71 -0.19
N THR A 794 -25.42 39.36 0.89
CA THR A 794 -24.96 38.75 2.15
C THR A 794 -26.08 38.25 3.09
N PHE A 795 -27.25 37.83 2.59
CA PHE A 795 -28.39 37.47 3.46
C PHE A 795 -28.80 35.99 3.33
N PHE A 796 -28.95 35.37 4.50
CA PHE A 796 -29.48 34.03 4.85
C PHE A 796 -30.09 33.21 3.71
N ASP A 797 -29.34 32.20 3.25
CA ASP A 797 -29.88 31.04 2.53
C ASP A 797 -29.35 29.76 3.19
N TRP A 798 -30.25 28.85 3.56
CA TRP A 798 -29.91 27.58 4.20
C TRP A 798 -29.61 26.54 3.12
N GLY A 799 -28.44 25.91 3.20
CA GLY A 799 -28.16 24.61 2.58
C GLY A 799 -27.19 24.64 1.40
N THR A 800 -26.13 23.85 1.54
CA THR A 800 -25.15 23.42 0.53
C THR A 800 -25.76 22.60 -0.62
N ALA A 801 -27.03 22.84 -0.99
CA ALA A 801 -27.80 21.90 -1.80
C ALA A 801 -27.40 21.89 -3.29
N CYS A 802 -26.74 22.94 -3.79
CA CYS A 802 -26.34 23.09 -5.20
C CYS A 802 -24.91 23.65 -5.39
N ASP A 803 -24.19 23.93 -4.29
CA ASP A 803 -22.82 24.48 -4.25
C ASP A 803 -22.49 25.75 -5.05
N ILE A 804 -23.49 26.47 -5.59
CA ILE A 804 -23.31 27.71 -6.36
C ILE A 804 -23.51 29.00 -5.52
N PHE A 805 -23.27 28.94 -4.20
CA PHE A 805 -23.59 30.05 -3.26
C PHE A 805 -22.75 31.32 -3.48
N THR A 806 -21.49 31.18 -3.88
CA THR A 806 -20.56 32.29 -4.12
C THR A 806 -20.50 32.74 -5.57
N GLU A 807 -21.22 32.05 -6.45
CA GLU A 807 -21.13 32.21 -7.88
C GLU A 807 -22.15 33.22 -8.42
N ALA A 808 -21.77 33.90 -9.51
CA ALA A 808 -22.67 34.80 -10.21
C ALA A 808 -23.76 34.00 -10.92
N GLY A 809 -25.02 34.42 -10.77
CA GLY A 809 -26.16 33.83 -11.45
C GLY A 809 -26.47 34.49 -12.79
N TRP A 810 -27.05 33.72 -13.71
CA TRP A 810 -27.58 34.19 -14.98
C TRP A 810 -29.11 34.00 -15.04
N ALA A 811 -29.81 34.98 -15.61
CA ALA A 811 -31.28 34.98 -15.78
C ALA A 811 -31.71 35.54 -17.15
N GLY A 812 -30.96 35.18 -18.19
CA GLY A 812 -31.17 35.69 -19.55
C GLY A 812 -30.96 37.20 -19.72
N ASN A 813 -31.36 37.71 -20.90
CA ASN A 813 -31.26 39.11 -21.30
C ASN A 813 -32.42 40.00 -20.81
N ASN A 814 -33.47 39.43 -20.23
CA ASN A 814 -34.71 40.16 -19.99
C ASN A 814 -35.41 39.77 -18.69
N THR A 815 -35.92 40.77 -17.98
CA THR A 815 -36.67 40.62 -16.72
C THR A 815 -38.16 40.30 -16.96
N GLY A 816 -38.51 39.45 -17.92
CA GLY A 816 -39.91 39.19 -18.25
C GLY A 816 -40.17 37.86 -18.96
N ASN A 817 -41.43 37.42 -18.84
CA ASN A 817 -42.02 36.17 -19.34
C ASN A 817 -41.99 36.02 -20.87
N PHE A 818 -40.82 36.07 -21.50
CA PHE A 818 -40.60 35.87 -22.93
C PHE A 818 -39.24 35.21 -23.20
N TRP A 819 -39.15 34.51 -24.33
CA TRP A 819 -37.93 33.83 -24.74
C TRP A 819 -36.83 34.82 -25.11
N GLY A 820 -35.59 34.52 -24.71
CA GLY A 820 -34.39 35.21 -25.15
C GLY A 820 -33.22 34.24 -25.26
N ASN A 821 -32.14 34.68 -25.90
CA ASN A 821 -30.94 33.85 -26.06
C ASN A 821 -29.83 34.35 -25.14
N SER A 822 -29.22 33.42 -24.41
CA SER A 822 -27.97 33.59 -23.69
C SER A 822 -26.85 32.94 -24.48
N VAL A 823 -25.80 33.72 -24.80
CA VAL A 823 -24.65 33.25 -25.57
C VAL A 823 -23.43 33.22 -24.65
N PHE A 824 -22.65 32.15 -24.68
CA PHE A 824 -21.46 31.94 -23.87
C PHE A 824 -20.26 31.70 -24.80
N ASP A 825 -19.14 32.34 -24.48
CA ASP A 825 -17.88 32.16 -25.19
C ASP A 825 -17.09 31.04 -24.52
N LEU A 826 -16.83 29.97 -25.27
CA LEU A 826 -16.11 28.80 -24.79
C LEU A 826 -14.71 28.69 -25.39
N SER A 827 -14.20 29.76 -26.02
CA SER A 827 -12.85 29.78 -26.63
C SER A 827 -11.71 29.48 -25.64
N ALA A 828 -11.93 29.65 -24.34
CA ALA A 828 -10.96 29.27 -23.30
C ALA A 828 -10.76 27.75 -23.17
N PHE A 829 -11.65 26.96 -23.76
CA PHE A 829 -11.64 25.50 -23.75
C PHE A 829 -11.21 24.92 -25.11
N ASP A 830 -10.52 25.70 -25.94
CA ASP A 830 -9.99 25.25 -27.24
C ASP A 830 -9.17 23.97 -27.12
N GLY A 831 -9.55 22.95 -27.89
CA GLY A 831 -8.98 21.60 -27.88
C GLY A 831 -9.38 20.73 -26.69
N GLN A 832 -10.19 21.23 -25.75
CA GLN A 832 -10.57 20.48 -24.54
C GLN A 832 -11.85 19.67 -24.76
N LYS A 833 -11.86 18.48 -24.17
CA LYS A 833 -13.05 17.62 -24.07
C LYS A 833 -13.91 18.12 -22.91
N ILE A 834 -15.11 18.57 -23.22
CA ILE A 834 -15.97 19.27 -22.26
C ILE A 834 -17.39 18.69 -22.19
N GLN A 835 -18.02 18.83 -21.04
CA GLN A 835 -19.47 18.75 -20.86
C GLN A 835 -20.02 20.09 -20.35
N ILE A 836 -21.22 20.43 -20.79
CA ILE A 836 -21.95 21.62 -20.35
C ILE A 836 -22.87 21.20 -19.20
N GLU A 837 -22.66 21.79 -18.03
CA GLU A 837 -23.50 21.62 -16.85
C GLU A 837 -24.44 22.83 -16.70
N LEU A 838 -25.75 22.55 -16.68
CA LEU A 838 -26.77 23.55 -16.38
C LEU A 838 -27.34 23.31 -14.99
N LYS A 839 -27.13 24.29 -14.10
CA LYS A 839 -27.67 24.27 -12.75
C LYS A 839 -28.81 25.27 -12.61
N TYR A 840 -29.84 24.92 -11.85
CA TYR A 840 -30.88 25.83 -11.38
C TYR A 840 -31.12 25.64 -9.88
N MET A 841 -31.19 26.73 -9.15
CA MET A 841 -31.41 26.75 -7.70
C MET A 841 -32.53 27.74 -7.35
N THR A 842 -33.37 27.36 -6.38
CA THR A 842 -34.44 28.22 -5.85
C THR A 842 -34.25 28.54 -4.37
N ASP A 843 -34.68 29.72 -3.92
CA ASP A 843 -34.61 30.13 -2.51
C ASP A 843 -35.88 29.78 -1.70
N GLN A 844 -36.07 30.39 -0.52
CA GLN A 844 -37.24 30.20 0.36
C GLN A 844 -38.38 31.22 0.18
N LEU A 845 -38.22 32.30 -0.59
CA LEU A 845 -39.02 33.51 -0.44
C LEU A 845 -40.30 33.53 -1.31
N ALA A 846 -40.31 32.87 -2.47
CA ALA A 846 -41.51 32.52 -3.24
C ALA A 846 -41.16 31.61 -4.44
N SER A 847 -42.18 30.88 -4.89
CA SER A 847 -42.05 29.85 -5.90
C SER A 847 -42.68 30.29 -7.23
N GLU A 848 -41.89 30.43 -8.29
CA GLU A 848 -42.37 30.78 -9.64
C GLU A 848 -42.28 29.56 -10.61
N GLU A 849 -42.50 29.73 -11.93
CA GLU A 849 -42.53 28.58 -12.87
C GLU A 849 -41.14 27.99 -13.18
N GLY A 850 -40.04 28.64 -12.78
CA GLY A 850 -38.67 28.16 -13.00
C GLY A 850 -38.06 28.61 -14.33
N VAL A 851 -37.15 27.78 -14.85
CA VAL A 851 -36.41 28.04 -16.10
C VAL A 851 -36.82 27.02 -17.15
N TYR A 852 -37.02 27.51 -18.36
CA TYR A 852 -37.20 26.68 -19.54
C TYR A 852 -36.05 26.95 -20.51
N VAL A 853 -35.50 25.89 -21.10
CA VAL A 853 -34.49 25.95 -22.15
C VAL A 853 -34.97 25.15 -23.36
N ASP A 854 -34.60 25.61 -24.55
CA ASP A 854 -35.11 25.06 -25.82
C ASP A 854 -34.04 25.22 -26.91
N ASP A 855 -34.00 24.35 -27.90
CA ASP A 855 -33.06 24.40 -29.05
C ASP A 855 -31.63 24.86 -28.67
N ILE A 856 -30.98 24.20 -27.70
CA ILE A 856 -29.63 24.57 -27.27
C ILE A 856 -28.68 24.29 -28.44
N SER A 857 -27.99 25.32 -28.92
CA SER A 857 -27.07 25.19 -30.04
C SER A 857 -25.65 25.56 -29.65
N ILE A 858 -24.68 24.80 -30.12
CA ILE A 858 -23.26 25.09 -29.93
C ILE A 858 -22.55 25.04 -31.29
N THR A 859 -21.78 26.07 -31.59
CA THR A 859 -21.14 26.24 -32.91
C THR A 859 -19.68 25.83 -32.87
N ASP A 860 -19.15 25.42 -34.02
CA ASP A 860 -17.73 25.08 -34.19
C ASP A 860 -17.23 24.13 -33.10
N VAL A 861 -17.87 22.98 -32.98
CA VAL A 861 -17.46 21.91 -32.06
C VAL A 861 -17.28 20.63 -32.84
N ILE A 862 -16.66 19.66 -32.18
CA ILE A 862 -16.60 18.29 -32.66
C ILE A 862 -17.48 17.45 -31.74
N ALA A 863 -18.53 16.86 -32.31
CA ALA A 863 -19.31 15.81 -31.65
C ALA A 863 -18.58 14.49 -31.84
N ALA A 864 -18.10 13.88 -30.75
CA ALA A 864 -17.52 12.54 -30.80
C ALA A 864 -18.66 11.50 -30.88
N GLY A 865 -18.68 10.70 -31.94
CA GLY A 865 -19.65 9.61 -32.14
C GLY A 865 -18.99 8.33 -32.65
N CYS A 866 -19.73 7.21 -32.67
CA CYS A 866 -19.24 5.97 -33.32
C CYS A 866 -19.13 6.17 -34.83
N ASP A 867 -18.07 5.66 -35.45
CA ASP A 867 -17.93 5.53 -36.90
C ASP A 867 -19.15 4.81 -37.53
N MET A 868 -19.68 5.38 -38.62
CA MET A 868 -20.80 4.83 -39.40
C MET A 868 -20.41 4.39 -40.82
N GLN A 869 -19.13 4.39 -41.19
CA GLN A 869 -18.64 3.97 -42.50
C GLN A 869 -18.48 2.44 -42.62
N SER A 870 -18.15 1.98 -43.83
CA SER A 870 -17.93 0.55 -44.07
C SER A 870 -16.44 0.23 -43.89
N ASP A 871 -16.13 -0.54 -42.86
CA ASP A 871 -14.81 -1.04 -42.40
C ASP A 871 -13.97 -1.83 -43.45
N THR A 872 -13.90 -1.38 -44.69
CA THR A 872 -13.30 -2.12 -45.81
C THR A 872 -11.91 -1.56 -46.08
N CYS A 873 -10.90 -2.03 -45.33
CA CYS A 873 -9.52 -1.59 -45.50
C CYS A 873 -8.99 -1.88 -46.92
N THR A 874 -8.24 -0.94 -47.51
CA THR A 874 -7.55 -1.14 -48.79
C THR A 874 -6.24 -1.92 -48.57
N PRO A 875 -5.98 -3.09 -49.20
CA PRO A 875 -4.78 -3.89 -48.94
C PRO A 875 -3.46 -3.22 -49.36
N MET A 876 -2.36 -3.39 -48.61
CA MET A 876 -0.99 -2.93 -48.97
C MET A 876 0.11 -3.99 -48.62
N PRO A 877 1.25 -4.00 -49.34
CA PRO A 877 2.42 -4.81 -48.98
C PRO A 877 3.23 -4.14 -47.84
N ILE A 878 3.77 -4.94 -46.91
CA ILE A 878 4.58 -4.46 -45.77
C ILE A 878 5.86 -5.28 -45.73
N LEU A 879 7.01 -4.63 -45.92
CA LEU A 879 8.32 -5.30 -45.93
C LEU A 879 9.07 -5.03 -44.63
N GLN A 880 9.72 -6.05 -44.07
CA GLN A 880 10.63 -5.92 -42.93
C GLN A 880 11.85 -6.85 -43.07
N PRO A 881 12.97 -6.62 -42.35
CA PRO A 881 14.09 -7.55 -42.35
C PRO A 881 13.66 -8.91 -41.78
N TYR A 882 13.97 -9.99 -42.49
CA TYR A 882 13.56 -11.32 -42.07
C TYR A 882 14.18 -11.69 -40.71
N ASN A 883 13.35 -12.13 -39.76
CA ASN A 883 13.73 -12.42 -38.37
C ASN A 883 14.46 -11.26 -37.67
N ASN A 884 14.18 -10.00 -38.04
CA ASN A 884 14.86 -8.80 -37.52
C ASN A 884 16.40 -8.87 -37.65
N GLN A 885 16.91 -9.59 -38.65
CA GLN A 885 18.35 -9.71 -38.85
C GLN A 885 18.87 -8.56 -39.71
N LYS A 886 19.96 -7.93 -39.27
CA LYS A 886 20.73 -7.01 -40.11
C LYS A 886 21.31 -7.76 -41.32
N PRO A 887 21.58 -7.08 -42.45
CA PRO A 887 22.23 -7.69 -43.59
C PRO A 887 23.50 -8.45 -43.19
N THR A 888 23.64 -9.69 -43.67
CA THR A 888 24.77 -10.52 -43.29
C THR A 888 26.01 -10.08 -44.06
N VAL A 889 27.14 -9.94 -43.35
CA VAL A 889 28.44 -9.70 -43.97
C VAL A 889 28.87 -10.98 -44.71
N ASP A 890 28.94 -10.91 -46.03
CA ASP A 890 29.54 -11.93 -46.89
C ASP A 890 30.90 -11.42 -47.39
N ASP A 891 31.95 -11.96 -46.79
CA ASP A 891 33.36 -11.71 -47.06
C ASP A 891 34.02 -12.86 -47.83
N SER A 892 33.25 -13.83 -48.33
CA SER A 892 33.76 -15.04 -48.99
C SER A 892 34.57 -14.75 -50.27
N GLY A 893 34.43 -13.55 -50.84
CA GLY A 893 35.18 -13.04 -51.99
C GLY A 893 36.41 -12.17 -51.66
N SER A 894 36.69 -11.94 -50.38
CA SER A 894 37.77 -11.06 -49.90
C SER A 894 39.16 -11.71 -49.91
N PRO A 895 40.25 -10.92 -50.00
CA PRO A 895 41.61 -11.39 -49.72
C PRO A 895 41.91 -11.69 -48.24
N LYS A 896 41.08 -11.26 -47.30
CA LYS A 896 41.13 -11.66 -45.87
C LYS A 896 40.27 -12.90 -45.63
N ALA A 897 40.40 -13.55 -44.47
CA ALA A 897 39.73 -14.84 -44.25
C ALA A 897 38.27 -14.62 -43.88
N ALA A 898 37.38 -15.42 -44.50
CA ALA A 898 35.94 -15.34 -44.26
C ALA A 898 35.60 -15.62 -42.79
N ASN A 899 35.39 -14.56 -42.01
CA ASN A 899 35.16 -14.55 -40.57
C ASN A 899 33.85 -13.83 -40.19
N GLY A 900 33.16 -13.21 -41.15
CA GLY A 900 31.88 -12.52 -40.95
C GLY A 900 32.01 -11.14 -40.30
N ILE A 901 33.21 -10.54 -40.33
CA ILE A 901 33.51 -9.20 -39.82
C ILE A 901 33.98 -8.33 -41.00
N ILE A 902 33.85 -7.01 -40.87
CA ILE A 902 34.38 -6.07 -41.85
C ILE A 902 35.78 -5.67 -41.40
N ASP A 903 36.83 -6.24 -41.99
CA ASP A 903 38.19 -5.84 -41.64
C ASP A 903 38.61 -4.55 -42.37
N THR A 904 39.67 -3.90 -41.87
CA THR A 904 40.21 -2.74 -42.57
C THR A 904 40.79 -3.10 -43.94
N ASP A 905 40.62 -2.20 -44.92
CA ASP A 905 41.00 -2.35 -46.32
C ASP A 905 40.38 -3.58 -47.03
N GLU A 906 39.30 -4.13 -46.47
CA GLU A 906 38.51 -5.22 -47.06
C GLU A 906 37.23 -4.68 -47.70
N THR A 907 36.83 -5.28 -48.83
CA THR A 907 35.54 -5.06 -49.47
C THR A 907 34.63 -6.25 -49.20
N VAL A 908 33.47 -6.01 -48.58
CA VAL A 908 32.48 -7.04 -48.24
C VAL A 908 31.15 -6.78 -48.96
N SER A 909 30.37 -7.85 -49.16
CA SER A 909 28.97 -7.74 -49.59
C SER A 909 28.04 -7.79 -48.38
N LEU A 910 27.03 -6.91 -48.32
CA LEU A 910 26.00 -6.96 -47.29
C LEU A 910 24.73 -7.58 -47.88
N VAL A 911 24.45 -8.84 -47.51
CA VAL A 911 23.32 -9.61 -48.03
C VAL A 911 22.09 -9.38 -47.16
N SER A 912 21.17 -8.56 -47.65
CA SER A 912 19.90 -8.24 -46.99
C SER A 912 18.79 -9.23 -47.40
N THR A 913 17.93 -9.62 -46.46
CA THR A 913 16.78 -10.50 -46.70
C THR A 913 15.53 -9.84 -46.15
N MET A 914 14.53 -9.64 -47.00
CA MET A 914 13.27 -8.99 -46.65
C MET A 914 12.13 -10.01 -46.61
N GLU A 915 11.25 -9.88 -45.62
CA GLU A 915 10.00 -10.61 -45.49
C GLU A 915 8.82 -9.67 -45.76
N ASN A 916 7.82 -10.17 -46.48
CA ASN A 916 6.56 -9.45 -46.66
C ASN A 916 5.52 -9.97 -45.67
N VAL A 917 5.20 -9.16 -44.66
CA VAL A 917 4.15 -9.45 -43.68
C VAL A 917 2.81 -8.80 -44.02
N GLY A 918 2.75 -8.05 -45.12
CA GLY A 918 1.54 -7.39 -45.60
C GLY A 918 0.62 -8.30 -46.41
N THR A 919 -0.52 -7.74 -46.83
CA THR A 919 -1.62 -8.51 -47.44
C THR A 919 -1.61 -8.51 -48.97
N LEU A 920 -0.72 -7.74 -49.59
CA LEU A 920 -0.44 -7.78 -51.03
C LEU A 920 0.98 -8.25 -51.32
N ILE A 921 1.19 -8.81 -52.51
CA ILE A 921 2.51 -9.14 -53.04
C ILE A 921 3.32 -7.85 -53.18
N ALA A 922 4.52 -7.81 -52.60
CA ALA A 922 5.43 -6.69 -52.77
C ALA A 922 6.15 -6.82 -54.12
N THR A 923 5.88 -5.91 -55.06
CA THR A 923 6.52 -5.89 -56.38
C THR A 923 7.53 -4.76 -56.50
N THR A 924 8.50 -4.89 -57.41
CA THR A 924 9.55 -3.87 -57.66
C THR A 924 10.33 -3.48 -56.40
N VAL A 925 10.69 -4.47 -55.60
CA VAL A 925 11.35 -4.25 -54.31
C VAL A 925 12.82 -3.85 -54.52
N THR A 926 13.19 -2.69 -53.98
CA THR A 926 14.54 -2.10 -54.09
C THR A 926 15.00 -1.57 -52.74
N GLY A 927 16.31 -1.48 -52.56
CA GLY A 927 16.90 -0.87 -51.37
C GLY A 927 18.05 0.08 -51.69
N VAL A 928 18.26 1.10 -50.87
CA VAL A 928 19.36 2.08 -51.00
C VAL A 928 20.10 2.22 -49.68
N LEU A 929 21.40 1.91 -49.69
CA LEU A 929 22.29 2.02 -48.54
C LEU A 929 22.98 3.40 -48.52
N SER A 930 22.99 4.03 -47.35
CA SER A 930 23.67 5.29 -47.08
C SER A 930 24.36 5.27 -45.72
N THR A 931 25.40 6.09 -45.54
CA THR A 931 26.12 6.25 -44.27
C THR A 931 26.77 7.63 -44.20
N SER A 932 26.95 8.15 -42.98
CA SER A 932 27.80 9.32 -42.70
C SER A 932 29.23 8.94 -42.29
N ASP A 933 29.49 7.67 -42.01
CA ASP A 933 30.80 7.21 -41.56
C ASP A 933 31.84 7.24 -42.67
N PRO A 934 33.14 7.38 -42.33
CA PRO A 934 34.21 7.56 -43.30
C PRO A 934 34.61 6.24 -44.04
N ILE A 935 33.63 5.40 -44.37
CA ILE A 935 33.75 4.22 -45.24
C ILE A 935 33.38 4.55 -46.69
N THR A 936 33.63 3.60 -47.59
CA THR A 936 33.21 3.68 -49.00
C THR A 936 32.04 2.73 -49.25
N ILE A 937 30.93 3.23 -49.81
CA ILE A 937 29.86 2.40 -50.34
C ILE A 937 30.14 2.17 -51.83
N ASP A 938 30.61 0.98 -52.17
CA ASP A 938 30.99 0.60 -53.53
C ASP A 938 29.77 0.25 -54.39
N GLN A 939 28.72 -0.31 -53.78
CA GLN A 939 27.42 -0.58 -54.42
C GLN A 939 26.29 -0.15 -53.47
N PRO A 940 25.63 1.00 -53.72
CA PRO A 940 24.62 1.54 -52.81
C PRO A 940 23.21 0.99 -53.02
N ASN A 941 22.93 0.27 -54.10
CA ASN A 941 21.57 -0.17 -54.43
C ASN A 941 21.43 -1.68 -54.35
N ALA A 942 20.33 -2.16 -53.75
CA ALA A 942 19.92 -3.55 -53.80
C ALA A 942 18.60 -3.74 -54.56
N SER A 943 18.38 -4.97 -55.02
CA SER A 943 17.15 -5.36 -55.73
C SER A 943 16.72 -6.75 -55.31
N TYR A 944 15.42 -6.94 -55.08
CA TYR A 944 14.84 -8.19 -54.60
C TYR A 944 13.84 -8.73 -55.63
N PRO A 945 13.61 -10.04 -55.65
CA PRO A 945 12.45 -10.63 -56.32
C PRO A 945 11.14 -10.07 -55.73
N ASP A 946 10.04 -10.24 -56.45
CA ASP A 946 8.72 -10.02 -55.86
C ASP A 946 8.54 -10.94 -54.64
N ILE A 947 7.95 -10.40 -53.57
CA ILE A 947 7.84 -11.10 -52.29
C ILE A 947 6.36 -11.33 -51.98
N ASP A 948 5.91 -12.58 -52.10
CA ASP A 948 4.55 -12.98 -51.74
C ASP A 948 4.28 -12.75 -50.24
N THR A 949 3.01 -12.61 -49.87
CA THR A 949 2.58 -12.50 -48.46
C THR A 949 3.07 -13.70 -47.64
N GLY A 950 3.71 -13.42 -46.51
CA GLY A 950 4.31 -14.41 -45.60
C GLY A 950 5.59 -15.07 -46.15
N ALA A 951 6.12 -14.60 -47.28
CA ALA A 951 7.36 -15.08 -47.85
C ALA A 951 8.52 -14.12 -47.56
N HIS A 952 9.75 -14.63 -47.66
CA HIS A 952 10.97 -13.84 -47.60
C HIS A 952 11.85 -14.07 -48.82
N GLN A 953 12.61 -13.06 -49.22
CA GLN A 953 13.56 -13.12 -50.32
C GLN A 953 14.83 -12.35 -49.97
N SER A 954 15.99 -12.93 -50.29
CA SER A 954 17.27 -12.23 -50.22
C SER A 954 17.48 -11.36 -51.47
N CYS A 955 18.27 -10.29 -51.32
CA CYS A 955 18.66 -9.46 -52.45
C CYS A 955 19.36 -10.30 -53.55
N THR A 956 19.03 -9.99 -54.80
CA THR A 956 19.67 -10.59 -55.99
C THR A 956 20.85 -9.77 -56.48
N SER A 957 20.80 -8.46 -56.28
CA SER A 957 21.92 -7.53 -56.30
C SER A 957 21.95 -6.91 -54.91
N CYS A 958 23.04 -7.09 -54.18
CA CYS A 958 23.19 -6.68 -52.79
C CYS A 958 24.19 -5.52 -52.66
N TYR A 959 24.28 -4.91 -51.48
CA TYR A 959 25.19 -3.80 -51.25
C TYR A 959 26.64 -4.28 -51.13
N SER A 960 27.58 -3.37 -51.35
CA SER A 960 29.00 -3.60 -51.15
C SER A 960 29.64 -2.39 -50.50
N ILE A 961 30.46 -2.61 -49.48
CA ILE A 961 31.17 -1.56 -48.74
C ILE A 961 32.64 -1.94 -48.53
N THR A 962 33.48 -0.91 -48.36
CA THR A 962 34.90 -1.02 -48.02
C THR A 962 35.22 -0.07 -46.87
N ALA A 963 35.97 -0.54 -45.86
CA ALA A 963 36.40 0.26 -44.71
C ALA A 963 37.92 0.60 -44.79
N PRO A 964 38.33 1.76 -45.33
CA PRO A 964 39.75 2.04 -45.56
C PRO A 964 40.50 2.26 -44.24
N ALA A 965 41.65 1.59 -44.04
CA ALA A 965 42.46 1.72 -42.83
C ALA A 965 42.92 3.18 -42.59
N ALA A 966 43.18 3.93 -43.66
CA ALA A 966 43.59 5.33 -43.61
C ALA A 966 42.51 6.27 -43.04
N ASN A 967 41.24 5.84 -43.10
CA ASN A 967 40.08 6.61 -42.64
C ASN A 967 39.62 6.19 -41.23
N ARG A 968 40.24 5.14 -40.66
CA ARG A 968 39.86 4.59 -39.35
C ARG A 968 40.10 5.63 -38.25
N PRO A 969 39.04 6.11 -37.56
CA PRO A 969 39.16 7.15 -36.54
C PRO A 969 39.76 6.62 -35.22
N SER A 970 39.55 5.34 -34.90
CA SER A 970 39.97 4.70 -33.65
C SER A 970 40.21 3.21 -33.81
N VAL A 971 40.99 2.64 -32.88
CA VAL A 971 41.30 1.20 -32.85
C VAL A 971 40.04 0.35 -32.66
N HIS A 972 39.03 0.84 -31.94
CA HIS A 972 37.68 0.25 -31.91
C HIS A 972 36.77 1.18 -32.70
N TRP A 973 36.16 0.69 -33.76
CA TRP A 973 35.38 1.52 -34.67
C TRP A 973 34.14 0.77 -35.12
N ASP A 974 32.99 1.36 -34.85
CA ASP A 974 31.70 0.91 -35.37
C ASP A 974 31.22 1.91 -36.41
N ILE A 975 30.48 1.41 -37.40
CA ILE A 975 29.89 2.20 -38.47
C ILE A 975 28.38 2.02 -38.47
N ASP A 976 27.66 3.10 -38.75
CA ASP A 976 26.21 3.10 -38.87
C ASP A 976 25.82 3.25 -40.34
N VAL A 977 24.98 2.35 -40.82
CA VAL A 977 24.47 2.36 -42.19
C VAL A 977 22.95 2.31 -42.18
N THR A 978 22.33 3.07 -43.08
CA THR A 978 20.88 3.10 -43.29
C THR A 978 20.53 2.44 -44.60
N GLU A 979 19.72 1.40 -44.57
CA GLU A 979 19.10 0.73 -45.71
C GLU A 979 17.66 1.25 -45.92
N ASN A 980 17.41 1.96 -47.02
CA ASN A 980 16.06 2.45 -47.37
C ASN A 980 15.37 1.49 -48.34
N ILE A 981 14.38 0.73 -47.88
CA ILE A 981 13.61 -0.22 -48.70
C ILE A 981 12.38 0.44 -49.32
N SER A 982 12.09 0.09 -50.57
CA SER A 982 10.88 0.53 -51.29
C SER A 982 10.31 -0.61 -52.13
N ALA A 983 9.01 -0.58 -52.37
CA ALA A 983 8.27 -1.45 -53.30
C ALA A 983 7.14 -0.64 -53.97
N ALA A 984 6.46 -1.21 -54.95
CA ALA A 984 5.32 -0.53 -55.60
C ALA A 984 4.20 -0.25 -54.57
N GLY A 985 3.95 1.03 -54.29
CA GLY A 985 2.96 1.45 -53.29
C GLY A 985 3.44 1.37 -51.84
N TYR A 986 4.73 1.12 -51.59
CA TYR A 986 5.32 1.01 -50.25
C TYR A 986 6.72 1.65 -50.20
N GLY A 987 6.99 2.49 -49.19
CA GLY A 987 8.30 3.09 -48.96
C GLY A 987 8.67 4.29 -49.84
N PRO A 988 9.79 5.00 -49.53
CA PRO A 988 10.99 4.48 -48.86
C PRO A 988 10.90 4.41 -47.32
N VAL A 989 11.22 3.24 -46.75
CA VAL A 989 11.29 2.98 -45.30
C VAL A 989 12.74 2.70 -44.89
N PRO A 990 13.31 3.42 -43.90
CA PRO A 990 14.69 3.23 -43.45
C PRO A 990 14.84 2.11 -42.42
N TYR A 991 15.91 1.32 -42.53
CA TYR A 991 16.40 0.39 -41.51
C TYR A 991 17.86 0.71 -41.20
N ASN A 992 18.16 0.99 -39.94
CA ASN A 992 19.51 1.34 -39.49
C ASN A 992 20.22 0.12 -38.92
N TYR A 993 21.50 -0.04 -39.27
CA TYR A 993 22.33 -1.14 -38.84
C TYR A 993 23.71 -0.65 -38.43
N THR A 994 24.20 -1.16 -37.31
CA THR A 994 25.57 -0.93 -36.87
C THR A 994 26.43 -2.15 -37.20
N TYR A 995 27.59 -1.90 -37.80
CA TYR A 995 28.61 -2.92 -38.05
C TYR A 995 29.91 -2.55 -37.37
N HIS A 996 30.54 -3.55 -36.76
CA HIS A 996 31.87 -3.38 -36.23
C HIS A 996 32.94 -3.53 -37.32
N ILE A 997 33.93 -2.64 -37.31
CA ILE A 997 35.14 -2.76 -38.12
C ILE A 997 36.21 -3.49 -37.30
N GLY A 998 36.59 -4.69 -37.75
CA GLY A 998 37.48 -5.65 -37.08
C GLY A 998 38.90 -5.14 -36.78
N GLU A 999 39.77 -6.04 -36.32
CA GLU A 999 41.12 -5.73 -35.82
C GLU A 999 41.15 -4.85 -34.55
N SER A 1000 40.21 -5.04 -33.59
CA SER A 1000 40.24 -4.32 -32.30
C SER A 1000 41.46 -4.66 -31.46
N PHE A 1001 42.04 -5.85 -31.64
CA PHE A 1001 43.18 -6.34 -30.86
C PHE A 1001 44.31 -6.83 -31.78
N ALA A 1002 45.53 -6.36 -31.51
CA ALA A 1002 46.69 -6.65 -32.36
C ALA A 1002 47.22 -8.10 -32.23
N ASP A 1003 46.82 -8.84 -31.19
CA ASP A 1003 47.32 -10.18 -30.86
C ASP A 1003 46.30 -11.31 -31.08
N VAL A 1004 45.17 -11.00 -31.73
CA VAL A 1004 44.09 -11.96 -32.01
C VAL A 1004 44.30 -12.62 -33.38
N ASN A 1005 44.02 -13.92 -33.43
CA ASN A 1005 44.04 -14.70 -34.66
C ASN A 1005 42.64 -14.71 -35.28
N ILE A 1006 42.59 -14.57 -36.60
CA ILE A 1006 41.38 -14.51 -37.44
C ILE A 1006 40.33 -15.61 -37.17
N ILE A 1007 40.74 -16.79 -36.68
CA ILE A 1007 39.80 -17.90 -36.39
C ILE A 1007 38.90 -17.62 -35.16
N TYR A 1008 39.36 -16.82 -34.19
CA TYR A 1008 38.61 -16.50 -32.97
C TYR A 1008 38.16 -15.04 -32.92
N GLU A 1009 38.49 -14.26 -33.94
CA GLU A 1009 38.25 -12.83 -34.00
C GLU A 1009 36.77 -12.50 -33.80
N TYR A 1010 35.87 -13.16 -34.53
CA TYR A 1010 34.43 -13.00 -34.37
C TYR A 1010 33.95 -13.12 -32.92
N PHE A 1011 34.34 -14.20 -32.23
CA PHE A 1011 33.91 -14.43 -30.85
C PHE A 1011 34.52 -13.43 -29.87
N ILE A 1012 35.75 -12.99 -30.11
CA ILE A 1012 36.46 -12.03 -29.26
C ILE A 1012 35.87 -10.64 -29.42
N GLU A 1013 35.63 -10.21 -30.66
CA GLU A 1013 34.93 -8.96 -30.94
C GLU A 1013 33.51 -9.00 -30.36
N THR A 1014 32.77 -10.11 -30.53
CA THR A 1014 31.42 -10.28 -29.96
C THR A 1014 31.40 -9.99 -28.46
N ILE A 1015 32.30 -10.61 -27.68
CA ILE A 1015 32.31 -10.38 -26.23
C ILE A 1015 32.89 -9.01 -25.84
N PHE A 1016 33.74 -8.42 -26.67
CA PHE A 1016 34.26 -7.07 -26.45
C PHE A 1016 33.15 -6.03 -26.62
N HIS A 1017 32.39 -6.10 -27.71
CA HIS A 1017 31.27 -5.19 -28.01
C HIS A 1017 30.04 -5.39 -27.12
N ASN A 1018 29.89 -6.60 -26.60
CA ASN A 1018 28.95 -6.86 -25.51
C ASN A 1018 29.47 -6.37 -24.13
N ASN A 1019 30.58 -5.63 -24.09
CA ASN A 1019 31.19 -5.06 -22.88
C ASN A 1019 31.57 -6.10 -21.81
N ILE A 1020 31.77 -7.36 -22.20
CA ILE A 1020 32.12 -8.45 -21.28
C ILE A 1020 33.63 -8.37 -20.93
N THR A 1021 34.45 -7.87 -21.85
CA THR A 1021 35.91 -7.77 -21.72
C THR A 1021 36.41 -6.47 -22.34
N SER A 1022 37.54 -5.95 -21.86
CA SER A 1022 38.29 -4.84 -22.47
C SER A 1022 39.68 -5.28 -22.97
N GLY A 1023 39.91 -6.59 -23.07
CA GLY A 1023 41.22 -7.17 -23.30
C GLY A 1023 42.08 -7.26 -22.03
N CYS A 1024 43.33 -7.69 -22.17
CA CYS A 1024 44.32 -7.66 -21.10
C CYS A 1024 45.09 -6.32 -21.07
N THR A 1025 45.13 -5.63 -22.20
CA THR A 1025 45.56 -4.24 -22.36
C THR A 1025 44.61 -3.55 -23.34
N ALA A 1026 44.73 -2.24 -23.48
CA ALA A 1026 43.92 -1.46 -24.42
C ALA A 1026 44.08 -1.85 -25.90
N THR A 1027 45.09 -2.68 -26.26
CA THR A 1027 45.34 -3.09 -27.65
C THR A 1027 45.54 -4.60 -27.81
N ASN A 1028 45.55 -5.37 -26.72
CA ASN A 1028 45.77 -6.82 -26.74
C ASN A 1028 44.67 -7.54 -25.94
N PHE A 1029 44.20 -8.65 -26.47
CA PHE A 1029 43.24 -9.54 -25.82
C PHE A 1029 43.92 -10.59 -24.91
N CYS A 1030 45.17 -10.94 -25.20
CA CYS A 1030 45.93 -12.05 -24.59
C CYS A 1030 45.23 -13.42 -24.70
N PRO A 1031 44.98 -13.92 -25.93
CA PRO A 1031 44.11 -15.09 -26.17
C PRO A 1031 44.57 -16.37 -25.46
N ASN A 1032 45.88 -16.55 -25.28
CA ASN A 1032 46.48 -17.78 -24.75
C ASN A 1032 46.62 -17.81 -23.21
N ILE A 1033 46.23 -16.75 -22.50
CA ILE A 1033 46.27 -16.70 -21.03
C ILE A 1033 45.11 -17.50 -20.44
N ASN A 1034 45.39 -18.26 -19.37
CA ASN A 1034 44.39 -19.01 -18.62
C ASN A 1034 43.49 -18.08 -17.80
N VAL A 1035 42.20 -18.41 -17.72
CA VAL A 1035 41.20 -17.60 -17.00
C VAL A 1035 41.11 -18.05 -15.54
N SER A 1036 41.32 -17.11 -14.61
CA SER A 1036 41.10 -17.34 -13.18
C SER A 1036 39.60 -17.35 -12.84
N ARG A 1037 39.25 -17.95 -11.69
CA ARG A 1037 37.85 -18.11 -11.27
C ARG A 1037 37.14 -16.77 -11.02
N ASP A 1038 37.86 -15.77 -10.56
CA ASP A 1038 37.33 -14.41 -10.37
C ASP A 1038 37.00 -13.71 -11.71
N GLN A 1039 37.89 -13.83 -12.70
CA GLN A 1039 37.64 -13.37 -14.07
C GLN A 1039 36.45 -14.09 -14.69
N MET A 1040 36.37 -15.41 -14.50
CA MET A 1040 35.23 -16.21 -14.98
C MET A 1040 33.91 -15.75 -14.36
N ALA A 1041 33.88 -15.37 -13.08
CA ALA A 1041 32.67 -14.85 -12.44
C ALA A 1041 32.16 -13.58 -13.12
N LYS A 1042 33.06 -12.62 -13.39
CA LYS A 1042 32.71 -11.40 -14.12
C LYS A 1042 32.19 -11.72 -15.52
N PHE A 1043 32.89 -12.60 -16.26
CA PHE A 1043 32.51 -12.90 -17.63
C PHE A 1043 31.14 -13.61 -17.73
N LEU A 1044 30.86 -14.57 -16.85
CA LEU A 1044 29.56 -15.23 -16.81
C LEU A 1044 28.45 -14.25 -16.45
N CYS A 1045 28.64 -13.45 -15.40
CA CYS A 1045 27.62 -12.52 -14.95
C CYS A 1045 27.26 -11.50 -16.04
N LEU A 1046 28.28 -10.91 -16.69
CA LEU A 1046 28.05 -9.98 -17.79
C LEU A 1046 27.45 -10.64 -19.02
N SER A 1047 27.82 -11.90 -19.34
CA SER A 1047 27.24 -12.60 -20.49
C SER A 1047 25.76 -12.96 -20.25
N MET A 1048 25.42 -13.37 -19.02
CA MET A 1048 24.05 -13.62 -18.60
C MET A 1048 23.20 -12.36 -18.72
N GLU A 1049 23.65 -11.24 -18.15
CA GLU A 1049 22.95 -9.95 -18.24
C GLU A 1049 22.77 -9.49 -19.69
N LYS A 1050 23.74 -9.74 -20.56
CA LYS A 1050 23.63 -9.41 -22.00
C LYS A 1050 22.67 -10.31 -22.76
N SER A 1051 22.53 -11.57 -22.34
CA SER A 1051 21.57 -12.52 -22.91
C SER A 1051 20.15 -12.27 -22.43
N THR A 1052 19.98 -12.02 -21.13
CA THR A 1052 18.70 -11.82 -20.47
C THR A 1052 18.90 -10.89 -19.29
N ALA A 1053 18.39 -9.66 -19.41
CA ALA A 1053 18.55 -8.63 -18.40
C ALA A 1053 18.00 -9.09 -17.03
N GLY A 1054 18.75 -8.81 -15.96
CA GLY A 1054 18.40 -9.18 -14.59
C GLY A 1054 18.76 -10.63 -14.19
N SER A 1055 19.34 -11.43 -15.08
CA SER A 1055 19.72 -12.81 -14.78
C SER A 1055 20.98 -12.94 -13.89
N CYS A 1056 21.78 -11.88 -13.74
CA CYS A 1056 22.91 -11.78 -12.82
C CYS A 1056 23.06 -10.36 -12.24
N THR A 1057 22.27 -10.06 -11.21
CA THR A 1057 22.34 -8.76 -10.51
C THR A 1057 23.51 -8.71 -9.52
N THR A 1058 24.42 -7.74 -9.68
CA THR A 1058 25.52 -7.52 -8.74
C THR A 1058 25.11 -6.58 -7.60
N ALA A 1059 25.34 -7.00 -6.35
CA ALA A 1059 25.17 -6.17 -5.16
C ALA A 1059 26.52 -5.69 -4.61
N ALA A 1060 26.49 -4.78 -3.62
CA ALA A 1060 27.68 -4.43 -2.85
C ALA A 1060 28.27 -5.68 -2.19
N CYS A 1061 29.60 -5.83 -2.25
CA CYS A 1061 30.30 -6.98 -1.70
C CYS A 1061 30.01 -7.13 -0.20
N THR A 1062 29.54 -8.31 0.19
CA THR A 1062 29.23 -8.65 1.60
C THR A 1062 30.37 -9.42 2.28
N GLU A 1063 31.44 -9.72 1.54
CA GLU A 1063 32.57 -10.55 1.99
C GLU A 1063 32.12 -11.97 2.42
N PHE A 1064 31.17 -12.55 1.69
CA PHE A 1064 30.61 -13.88 2.03
C PHE A 1064 31.66 -15.00 2.02
N PHE A 1065 32.64 -14.92 1.11
CA PHE A 1065 33.75 -15.85 1.07
C PHE A 1065 34.95 -15.25 1.81
N ASP A 1066 35.51 -15.98 2.77
CA ASP A 1066 36.59 -15.51 3.64
C ASP A 1066 37.87 -15.11 2.87
N ASP A 1067 38.06 -15.60 1.64
CA ASP A 1067 39.20 -15.28 0.77
C ASP A 1067 38.89 -14.24 -0.32
N VAL A 1068 37.71 -13.59 -0.26
CA VAL A 1068 37.29 -12.54 -1.20
C VAL A 1068 36.93 -11.27 -0.41
N PRO A 1069 37.92 -10.42 -0.09
CA PRO A 1069 37.65 -9.15 0.59
C PRO A 1069 36.91 -8.17 -0.33
N ALA A 1070 36.26 -7.15 0.23
CA ALA A 1070 35.55 -6.11 -0.53
C ALA A 1070 36.46 -5.27 -1.44
N THR A 1071 37.77 -5.29 -1.19
CA THR A 1071 38.78 -4.70 -2.08
C THR A 1071 39.04 -5.52 -3.35
N ASN A 1072 38.58 -6.77 -3.42
CA ASN A 1072 38.65 -7.57 -4.63
C ASN A 1072 37.66 -7.02 -5.66
N LEU A 1073 38.19 -6.55 -6.80
CA LEU A 1073 37.42 -5.95 -7.89
C LEU A 1073 36.35 -6.89 -8.50
N PHE A 1074 36.42 -8.19 -8.19
CA PHE A 1074 35.48 -9.21 -8.66
C PHE A 1074 34.48 -9.65 -7.59
N CYS A 1075 34.54 -9.12 -6.35
CA CYS A 1075 33.71 -9.63 -5.26
C CYS A 1075 32.21 -9.59 -5.58
N SER A 1076 31.70 -8.47 -6.09
CA SER A 1076 30.29 -8.31 -6.43
C SER A 1076 29.82 -9.33 -7.48
N PHE A 1077 30.66 -9.62 -8.48
CA PHE A 1077 30.38 -10.64 -9.49
C PHE A 1077 30.41 -12.06 -8.92
N ILE A 1078 31.36 -12.34 -8.02
CA ILE A 1078 31.49 -13.64 -7.35
C ILE A 1078 30.25 -13.93 -6.51
N GLU A 1079 29.78 -12.96 -5.74
CA GLU A 1079 28.58 -13.10 -4.92
C GLU A 1079 27.30 -13.18 -5.78
N ALA A 1080 27.24 -12.44 -6.88
CA ALA A 1080 26.12 -12.50 -7.84
C ALA A 1080 25.95 -13.90 -8.42
N ILE A 1081 27.02 -14.51 -8.95
CA ILE A 1081 26.92 -15.88 -9.49
C ILE A 1081 26.69 -16.94 -8.41
N LYS A 1082 27.07 -16.67 -7.15
CA LYS A 1082 26.72 -17.53 -6.01
C LYS A 1082 25.22 -17.43 -5.70
N ASN A 1083 24.65 -16.23 -5.71
CA ASN A 1083 23.22 -16.01 -5.46
C ASN A 1083 22.36 -16.58 -6.58
N ALA A 1084 22.85 -16.55 -7.82
CA ALA A 1084 22.28 -17.25 -8.97
C ALA A 1084 22.43 -18.79 -8.90
N GLY A 1085 23.05 -19.34 -7.84
CA GLY A 1085 23.20 -20.78 -7.65
C GLY A 1085 24.25 -21.45 -8.54
N ILE A 1086 25.06 -20.68 -9.27
CA ILE A 1086 26.06 -21.19 -10.22
C ILE A 1086 27.27 -21.81 -9.48
N THR A 1087 27.63 -21.24 -8.33
CA THR A 1087 28.80 -21.66 -7.54
C THR A 1087 28.54 -21.63 -6.04
N GLY A 1088 29.08 -22.61 -5.32
CA GLY A 1088 29.15 -22.61 -3.85
C GLY A 1088 30.55 -22.30 -3.30
N GLY A 1089 31.49 -21.90 -4.17
CA GLY A 1089 32.90 -21.77 -3.82
C GLY A 1089 33.71 -23.06 -3.98
N CYS A 1090 35.00 -23.00 -3.69
CA CYS A 1090 35.92 -24.14 -3.69
C CYS A 1090 35.90 -24.92 -2.36
N GLN A 1091 35.46 -24.29 -1.27
CA GLN A 1091 35.33 -24.89 0.04
C GLN A 1091 34.10 -24.32 0.76
N ALA A 1092 33.36 -25.17 1.48
CA ALA A 1092 32.14 -24.75 2.17
C ALA A 1092 32.35 -24.30 3.62
N ASN A 1093 33.40 -24.77 4.31
CA ASN A 1093 33.66 -24.39 5.70
C ASN A 1093 35.18 -24.38 6.04
N PRO A 1094 35.80 -23.21 6.30
CA PRO A 1094 35.23 -21.88 6.03
C PRO A 1094 34.85 -21.71 4.55
N PRO A 1095 33.86 -20.84 4.23
CA PRO A 1095 33.46 -20.59 2.85
C PRO A 1095 34.61 -19.91 2.09
N LEU A 1096 35.17 -20.59 1.09
CA LEU A 1096 36.22 -20.05 0.22
C LEU A 1096 35.80 -20.12 -1.24
N TYR A 1097 36.12 -19.08 -2.02
CA TYR A 1097 35.87 -19.05 -3.46
C TYR A 1097 37.08 -19.50 -4.29
N CYS A 1098 38.30 -19.30 -3.78
CA CYS A 1098 39.58 -19.48 -4.45
C CYS A 1098 39.73 -18.60 -5.71
N PRO A 1099 39.65 -17.25 -5.60
CA PRO A 1099 39.52 -16.34 -6.74
C PRO A 1099 40.66 -16.45 -7.77
N SER A 1100 41.90 -16.61 -7.30
CA SER A 1100 43.11 -16.68 -8.14
C SER A 1100 43.36 -18.06 -8.77
N SER A 1101 42.56 -19.07 -8.43
CA SER A 1101 42.72 -20.40 -9.02
C SER A 1101 42.29 -20.41 -10.48
N MET A 1102 43.02 -21.14 -11.32
CA MET A 1102 42.71 -21.27 -12.75
C MET A 1102 41.48 -22.16 -12.95
N THR A 1103 40.62 -21.78 -13.90
CA THR A 1103 39.38 -22.52 -14.18
C THR A 1103 39.67 -23.69 -15.13
N GLN A 1104 39.44 -24.92 -14.66
CA GLN A 1104 39.52 -26.13 -15.49
C GLN A 1104 38.30 -26.25 -16.42
N ARG A 1105 38.47 -26.92 -17.57
CA ARG A 1105 37.44 -27.06 -18.60
C ARG A 1105 36.17 -27.74 -18.08
N ASP A 1106 36.31 -28.77 -17.25
CA ASP A 1106 35.15 -29.46 -16.67
C ASP A 1106 34.35 -28.59 -15.68
N ALA A 1107 35.03 -27.84 -14.82
CA ALA A 1107 34.39 -26.86 -13.94
C ALA A 1107 33.72 -25.73 -14.73
N MET A 1108 34.36 -25.26 -15.82
CA MET A 1108 33.77 -24.28 -16.73
C MET A 1108 32.49 -24.82 -17.39
N ALA A 1109 32.45 -26.10 -17.76
CA ALA A 1109 31.26 -26.69 -18.36
C ALA A 1109 30.03 -26.54 -17.46
N LYS A 1110 30.20 -26.81 -16.17
CA LYS A 1110 29.14 -26.59 -15.18
C LYS A 1110 28.78 -25.11 -15.09
N PHE A 1111 29.77 -24.23 -14.96
CA PHE A 1111 29.51 -22.80 -14.80
C PHE A 1111 28.75 -22.19 -15.98
N VAL A 1112 29.17 -22.46 -17.21
CA VAL A 1112 28.51 -21.95 -18.41
C VAL A 1112 27.12 -22.59 -18.57
N CYS A 1113 27.00 -23.91 -18.42
CA CYS A 1113 25.72 -24.60 -18.60
C CYS A 1113 24.66 -24.17 -17.56
N VAL A 1114 25.03 -24.05 -16.29
CA VAL A 1114 24.10 -23.58 -15.25
C VAL A 1114 23.77 -22.11 -15.47
N ALA A 1115 24.74 -21.28 -15.82
CA ALA A 1115 24.49 -19.88 -16.14
C ALA A 1115 23.52 -19.71 -17.33
N MET A 1116 23.68 -20.51 -18.38
CA MET A 1116 22.77 -20.56 -19.53
C MET A 1116 21.34 -20.94 -19.11
N GLU A 1117 21.17 -21.95 -18.26
CA GLU A 1117 19.83 -22.34 -17.75
C GLU A 1117 19.20 -21.28 -16.84
N VAL A 1118 20.02 -20.53 -16.10
CA VAL A 1118 19.53 -19.41 -15.27
C VAL A 1118 19.07 -18.24 -16.14
N SER A 1119 19.80 -17.91 -17.21
CA SER A 1119 19.41 -16.81 -18.11
C SER A 1119 18.28 -17.21 -19.06
N ASN A 1120 18.34 -18.41 -19.64
CA ASN A 1120 17.37 -18.90 -20.62
C ASN A 1120 17.08 -20.39 -20.38
N PRO A 1121 16.00 -20.73 -19.65
CA PRO A 1121 15.67 -22.11 -19.30
C PRO A 1121 15.57 -23.03 -20.52
N GLY A 1122 16.23 -24.19 -20.48
CA GLY A 1122 16.28 -25.18 -21.55
C GLY A 1122 17.40 -24.99 -22.58
N SER A 1123 18.22 -23.94 -22.45
CA SER A 1123 19.33 -23.64 -23.36
C SER A 1123 20.54 -24.58 -23.20
N CYS A 1124 20.67 -25.29 -22.09
CA CYS A 1124 21.67 -26.32 -21.84
C CYS A 1124 21.01 -27.61 -21.31
N PRO A 1125 20.41 -28.44 -22.20
CA PRO A 1125 19.67 -29.62 -21.79
C PRO A 1125 20.61 -30.68 -21.19
N THR A 1126 20.61 -30.78 -19.85
CA THR A 1126 21.41 -31.78 -19.13
C THR A 1126 20.66 -33.10 -19.03
N SER A 1127 21.30 -34.19 -19.46
CA SER A 1127 20.82 -35.56 -19.30
C SER A 1127 21.79 -36.40 -18.47
N ALA A 1128 21.37 -37.60 -18.08
CA ALA A 1128 22.28 -38.56 -17.47
C ALA A 1128 23.48 -38.82 -18.40
N CYS A 1129 24.68 -38.84 -17.82
CA CYS A 1129 25.94 -39.02 -18.54
C CYS A 1129 25.89 -40.22 -19.49
N SER A 1130 26.04 -39.96 -20.79
CA SER A 1130 25.92 -40.95 -21.86
C SER A 1130 27.27 -41.42 -22.41
N GLY A 1131 28.36 -40.73 -22.06
CA GLY A 1131 29.72 -41.02 -22.48
C GLY A 1131 30.04 -40.54 -23.89
N ILE A 1132 29.61 -39.33 -24.28
CA ILE A 1132 29.89 -38.75 -25.61
C ILE A 1132 31.40 -38.61 -25.86
N PHE A 1133 32.16 -38.22 -24.84
CA PHE A 1133 33.60 -38.02 -24.92
C PHE A 1133 34.35 -39.20 -24.28
N ASP A 1134 35.35 -39.74 -25.00
CA ASP A 1134 36.07 -40.95 -24.58
C ASP A 1134 36.88 -40.75 -23.27
N ASP A 1135 37.26 -39.51 -22.94
CA ASP A 1135 38.00 -39.15 -21.71
C ASP A 1135 37.10 -38.64 -20.57
N VAL A 1136 35.77 -38.63 -20.76
CA VAL A 1136 34.80 -38.23 -19.72
C VAL A 1136 34.00 -39.45 -19.30
N THR A 1137 34.46 -40.11 -18.22
CA THR A 1137 33.77 -41.29 -17.68
C THR A 1137 32.52 -40.90 -16.87
N SER A 1138 31.61 -41.86 -16.67
CA SER A 1138 30.41 -41.68 -15.82
C SER A 1138 30.70 -41.34 -14.35
N GLY A 1139 31.95 -41.49 -13.90
CA GLY A 1139 32.39 -41.05 -12.57
C GLY A 1139 32.77 -39.56 -12.50
N ASN A 1140 32.86 -38.86 -13.63
CA ASN A 1140 33.10 -37.43 -13.66
C ASN A 1140 31.80 -36.69 -13.29
N ILE A 1141 31.84 -35.96 -12.17
CA ILE A 1141 30.69 -35.21 -11.64
C ILE A 1141 30.20 -34.09 -12.57
N PHE A 1142 31.01 -33.69 -13.56
CA PHE A 1142 30.69 -32.66 -14.54
C PHE A 1142 30.18 -33.24 -15.88
N CYS A 1143 30.11 -34.56 -16.03
CA CYS A 1143 29.78 -35.20 -17.32
C CYS A 1143 28.47 -34.70 -17.94
N SER A 1144 27.39 -34.59 -17.16
CA SER A 1144 26.08 -34.14 -17.67
C SER A 1144 26.11 -32.72 -18.24
N PHE A 1145 26.90 -31.83 -17.64
CA PHE A 1145 27.06 -30.45 -18.10
C PHE A 1145 27.92 -30.37 -19.36
N ILE A 1146 28.99 -31.19 -19.41
CA ILE A 1146 29.86 -31.30 -20.59
C ILE A 1146 29.04 -31.76 -21.82
N GLU A 1147 28.20 -32.78 -21.66
CA GLU A 1147 27.33 -33.28 -22.73
C GLU A 1147 26.21 -32.30 -23.07
N GLY A 1148 25.64 -31.61 -22.07
CA GLY A 1148 24.65 -30.55 -22.30
C GLY A 1148 25.18 -29.44 -23.21
N LEU A 1149 26.40 -28.93 -22.93
CA LEU A 1149 27.03 -27.93 -23.79
C LEU A 1149 27.37 -28.44 -25.19
N TYR A 1150 27.70 -29.72 -25.33
CA TYR A 1150 27.96 -30.33 -26.64
C TYR A 1150 26.67 -30.39 -27.46
N ASN A 1151 25.58 -30.84 -26.85
CA ASN A 1151 24.27 -30.91 -27.48
C ASN A 1151 23.70 -29.52 -27.83
N ALA A 1152 24.01 -28.51 -27.01
CA ALA A 1152 23.70 -27.11 -27.28
C ALA A 1152 24.60 -26.46 -28.36
N GLY A 1153 25.59 -27.19 -28.89
CA GLY A 1153 26.51 -26.68 -29.93
C GLY A 1153 27.59 -25.70 -29.43
N VAL A 1154 27.71 -25.51 -28.12
CA VAL A 1154 28.67 -24.56 -27.50
C VAL A 1154 30.10 -25.10 -27.52
N VAL A 1155 30.27 -26.41 -27.34
CA VAL A 1155 31.59 -27.07 -27.30
C VAL A 1155 31.68 -28.20 -28.33
N SER A 1156 32.86 -28.38 -28.93
CA SER A 1156 33.13 -29.46 -29.90
C SER A 1156 34.18 -30.48 -29.42
N GLY A 1157 34.67 -30.34 -28.17
CA GLY A 1157 35.82 -31.10 -27.66
C GLY A 1157 37.18 -30.47 -27.99
N CYS A 1158 38.24 -30.98 -27.36
CA CYS A 1158 39.63 -30.62 -27.62
C CYS A 1158 40.24 -31.41 -28.78
N GLN A 1159 39.66 -32.56 -29.13
CA GLN A 1159 40.08 -33.43 -30.23
C GLN A 1159 38.86 -34.13 -30.81
N THR A 1160 38.85 -34.34 -32.13
CA THR A 1160 37.69 -34.88 -32.87
C THR A 1160 37.77 -36.39 -33.14
N SER A 1161 38.94 -37.03 -33.01
CA SER A 1161 39.10 -38.49 -33.21
C SER A 1161 40.33 -39.07 -32.48
N PRO A 1162 40.17 -39.87 -31.40
CA PRO A 1162 38.93 -40.04 -30.63
C PRO A 1162 38.37 -38.69 -30.18
N LEU A 1163 37.05 -38.63 -29.97
CA LEU A 1163 36.37 -37.42 -29.51
C LEU A 1163 36.69 -37.22 -28.03
N LEU A 1164 37.49 -36.20 -27.71
CA LEU A 1164 37.96 -35.91 -26.35
C LEU A 1164 37.52 -34.52 -25.89
N TYR A 1165 37.20 -34.37 -24.62
CA TYR A 1165 36.85 -33.08 -24.01
C TYR A 1165 38.05 -32.37 -23.36
N CYS A 1166 39.02 -33.16 -22.86
CA CYS A 1166 40.17 -32.74 -22.07
C CYS A 1166 39.79 -32.00 -20.76
N PRO A 1167 39.08 -32.66 -19.82
CA PRO A 1167 38.47 -32.00 -18.66
C PRO A 1167 39.47 -31.26 -17.75
N GLY A 1168 40.67 -31.82 -17.55
CA GLY A 1168 41.67 -31.27 -16.61
C GLY A 1168 42.54 -30.12 -17.13
N ILE A 1169 42.30 -29.62 -18.34
CA ILE A 1169 43.07 -28.49 -18.91
C ILE A 1169 42.42 -27.16 -18.46
N ASN A 1170 43.24 -26.15 -18.15
CA ASN A 1170 42.74 -24.81 -17.84
C ASN A 1170 42.20 -24.12 -19.10
N VAL A 1171 41.09 -23.39 -18.95
CA VAL A 1171 40.46 -22.67 -20.05
C VAL A 1171 41.25 -21.41 -20.39
N GLN A 1172 41.59 -21.24 -21.66
CA GLN A 1172 42.21 -20.02 -22.20
C GLN A 1172 41.16 -18.97 -22.57
N ARG A 1173 41.52 -17.68 -22.55
CA ARG A 1173 40.62 -16.56 -22.89
C ARG A 1173 39.95 -16.69 -24.27
N LEU A 1174 40.68 -17.19 -25.27
CA LEU A 1174 40.12 -17.43 -26.62
C LEU A 1174 39.02 -18.50 -26.62
N GLN A 1175 39.18 -19.54 -25.81
CA GLN A 1175 38.21 -20.64 -25.73
C GLN A 1175 36.96 -20.18 -24.99
N MET A 1176 37.16 -19.42 -23.91
CA MET A 1176 36.09 -18.79 -23.16
C MET A 1176 35.27 -17.82 -24.03
N ALA A 1177 35.91 -16.99 -24.85
CA ALA A 1177 35.18 -16.06 -25.73
C ALA A 1177 34.20 -16.80 -26.64
N LYS A 1178 34.64 -17.91 -27.26
CA LYS A 1178 33.77 -18.78 -28.06
C LYS A 1178 32.62 -19.38 -27.24
N PHE A 1179 32.89 -19.88 -26.03
CA PHE A 1179 31.86 -20.52 -25.21
C PHE A 1179 30.80 -19.53 -24.73
N LEU A 1180 31.19 -18.32 -24.37
CA LEU A 1180 30.26 -17.28 -23.94
C LEU A 1180 29.42 -16.78 -25.11
N ALA A 1181 30.05 -16.46 -26.25
CA ALA A 1181 29.33 -15.99 -27.42
C ALA A 1181 28.27 -17.00 -27.89
N LEU A 1182 28.65 -18.27 -28.04
CA LEU A 1182 27.73 -19.32 -28.47
C LEU A 1182 26.69 -19.69 -27.40
N GLY A 1183 27.12 -19.81 -26.13
CA GLY A 1183 26.23 -20.24 -25.05
C GLY A 1183 25.13 -19.24 -24.74
N PHE A 1184 25.43 -17.95 -24.82
CA PHE A 1184 24.48 -16.89 -24.49
C PHE A 1184 23.82 -16.26 -25.73
N GLY A 1185 24.06 -16.83 -26.92
CA GLY A 1185 23.48 -16.34 -28.18
C GLY A 1185 23.90 -14.90 -28.51
N LEU A 1186 25.10 -14.50 -28.09
CA LEU A 1186 25.60 -13.15 -28.32
C LEU A 1186 26.00 -12.99 -29.77
N ASN A 1187 25.61 -11.88 -30.37
CA ASN A 1187 25.96 -11.50 -31.74
C ASN A 1187 26.78 -10.21 -31.74
N LEU A 1188 27.59 -10.06 -32.78
CA LEU A 1188 28.37 -8.86 -33.08
C LEU A 1188 27.56 -7.84 -33.88
#